data_AF-A0A9E6JWL9-F1
#
_entry.id   AF-A0A9E6JWL9-F1
#
_cell.length_a   1.000
_cell.length_b   1.000
_cell.length_c   1.000
_cell.angle_alpha   90.00
_cell.angle_beta   90.00
_cell.angle_gamma   90.00
#
_symmetry.space_group_name_H-M   'P 1'
#
loop_
_entity.id
_entity.type
_entity.pdbx_description
1 polymer ?
#
loop_
_entity_poly.entity_id
_entity_poly.type
_entity_poly.pdbx_seq_one_letter_code
_entity_poly.pdbx_strand_id
1 'polypeptide(L)'
;MYALEYVVKKYFSDNKKYFDYKKKRFYKKERDFNIELNLNNTVEKLKTRIAKNLLFVSYGRNHDRFMDYATRFLAESNYFGKDAEFKMYQFFSSDEQNNELIKKREEYEKMHKDSVEQKEAKKKYDNLKFHQGKLVHYSTFESHLKNYESWDTPFVIENNAVHVRITFFNGIKKIVTIQRNLMIYFLEDSLHNISRIQIENSGIYLLDSYYTHHKVEFDRSKLFLQQNTSISNDDKAAFKKILPRRLLHHYSPAIQNNLPEFTTFQLLLEKAKKSEKRYENLKVKAEKEKNLDDFIKRNKGRQFKLQFIRKACHLMYFKDSYLQQIKAEGHHKRFHISKDEFNDFSKWMYAFDDTPKYKEYLQELFSQKGFFNNSEYKILFEKSSSLDEMYKRTKINYEEWLKIFNPENKATNKYTLSNYEKFFKNELFYINVPHFIKFLEGKKTLSRNENGNIIYKSLINKDFLIEDYYYKDKLEKVEYQSCGKLYNKLKTVRLEDSLLYELAIYYLEIDNTIIKKVKTNIVELLTKPIVFNINDVQNNHIYDLIIPFNKIDSYVELIKHKEEQEQDKRYKGSSFICNLHSYIENVLVNEIDENKEINLIYKNYIRDKVLSFDDINKINNHLIRNSIMFTKVDLALEEYFILKDFISIKKNNRITFNEIVNLANSYIDEKIRNKAFHFGIPNESYKVILTGIEMKFIQKEIKPIKYSEYNNLSKPLKSVCNALLDTIHNDYFDRKEDDKNRREKANKKYFQNVILGK
;
A
#
# COMPACT_ATOMS: atom_id res chain seq x y z
N MET A 1 17.61 -11.74 -26.42
CA MET A 1 18.59 -10.87 -27.10
C MET A 1 18.24 -10.86 -28.59
N TYR A 2 17.84 -9.72 -29.15
CA TYR A 2 17.22 -9.54 -30.48
C TYR A 2 18.23 -9.01 -31.53
N ALA A 3 19.27 -9.79 -31.86
CA ALA A 3 20.27 -9.35 -32.83
C ALA A 3 19.73 -9.37 -34.28
N LEU A 4 18.88 -10.35 -34.65
CA LEU A 4 18.49 -10.55 -36.05
C LEU A 4 17.51 -9.48 -36.58
N GLU A 5 16.55 -9.03 -35.77
CA GLU A 5 15.54 -8.07 -36.23
C GLU A 5 16.15 -6.71 -36.53
N TYR A 6 17.17 -6.32 -35.76
CA TYR A 6 17.91 -5.07 -35.94
C TYR A 6 18.84 -5.14 -37.15
N VAL A 7 19.58 -6.24 -37.32
CA VAL A 7 20.51 -6.45 -38.45
C VAL A 7 19.75 -6.57 -39.78
N VAL A 8 18.63 -7.29 -39.81
CA VAL A 8 17.83 -7.46 -41.05
C VAL A 8 17.15 -6.14 -41.46
N LYS A 9 16.63 -5.34 -40.50
CA LYS A 9 16.05 -4.00 -40.79
C LYS A 9 17.09 -3.01 -41.30
N LYS A 10 18.34 -3.09 -40.82
CA LYS A 10 19.40 -2.11 -41.16
C LYS A 10 20.03 -2.35 -42.53
N TYR A 11 19.99 -3.58 -43.06
CA TYR A 11 20.71 -3.94 -44.28
C TYR A 11 19.83 -4.48 -45.43
N PHE A 12 18.55 -4.82 -45.19
CA PHE A 12 17.61 -5.27 -46.23
C PHE A 12 16.33 -4.43 -46.22
N SER A 13 16.33 -3.30 -46.92
CA SER A 13 15.23 -2.34 -46.99
C SER A 13 14.12 -2.69 -48.01
N ASP A 14 14.30 -3.70 -48.87
CA ASP A 14 13.37 -3.99 -49.97
C ASP A 14 12.28 -5.05 -49.65
N ASN A 15 11.28 -4.47 -49.01
CA ASN A 15 9.86 -4.75 -48.75
C ASN A 15 8.99 -5.73 -49.59
N LYS A 16 9.48 -6.85 -50.16
CA LYS A 16 8.55 -7.84 -50.79
C LYS A 16 8.58 -9.25 -50.22
N LYS A 17 9.75 -9.81 -49.91
CA LYS A 17 9.85 -11.19 -49.37
C LYS A 17 9.39 -11.32 -47.90
N TYR A 18 9.46 -10.24 -47.12
CA TYR A 18 9.05 -10.23 -45.70
C TYR A 18 7.52 -10.30 -45.50
N PHE A 19 6.75 -9.63 -46.36
CA PHE A 19 5.29 -9.64 -46.29
C PHE A 19 4.69 -11.01 -46.63
N ASP A 20 5.29 -11.75 -47.57
CA ASP A 20 4.89 -13.11 -47.92
C ASP A 20 5.24 -14.13 -46.81
N TYR A 21 6.34 -13.90 -46.08
CA TYR A 21 6.69 -14.72 -44.91
C TYR A 21 5.70 -14.52 -43.74
N LYS A 22 5.25 -13.27 -43.50
CA LYS A 22 4.31 -12.94 -42.42
C LYS A 22 2.89 -13.47 -42.68
N LYS A 23 2.44 -13.48 -43.95
CA LYS A 23 1.09 -13.95 -44.34
C LYS A 23 0.89 -15.47 -44.20
N LYS A 24 1.93 -16.30 -44.33
CA LYS A 24 1.80 -17.76 -44.28
C LYS A 24 1.72 -18.38 -42.88
N ARG A 25 2.03 -17.66 -41.79
CA ARG A 25 2.23 -18.28 -40.45
C ARG A 25 1.25 -17.89 -39.34
N PHE A 26 0.48 -16.82 -39.46
CA PHE A 26 -0.26 -16.25 -38.32
C PHE A 26 -1.81 -16.35 -38.35
N TYR A 27 -2.43 -16.89 -39.41
CA TYR A 27 -3.90 -16.87 -39.51
C TYR A 27 -4.67 -18.04 -38.85
N LYS A 28 -4.01 -18.95 -38.12
CA LYS A 28 -4.68 -20.12 -37.52
C LYS A 28 -4.70 -20.16 -35.98
N LYS A 29 -4.36 -19.06 -35.28
CA LYS A 29 -4.35 -19.02 -33.80
C LYS A 29 -5.19 -17.89 -33.16
N GLU A 30 -5.85 -17.04 -33.93
CA GLU A 30 -6.65 -15.93 -33.36
C GLU A 30 -8.15 -16.24 -33.19
N ARG A 31 -8.65 -17.39 -33.65
CA ARG A 31 -10.07 -17.75 -33.48
C ARG A 31 -10.41 -18.55 -32.23
N ASP A 32 -9.42 -19.15 -31.56
CA ASP A 32 -9.66 -19.95 -30.35
C ASP A 32 -9.40 -19.17 -29.04
N PHE A 33 -8.97 -17.90 -29.11
CA PHE A 33 -8.64 -17.10 -27.91
C PHE A 33 -9.76 -16.16 -27.45
N ASN A 34 -10.89 -16.10 -28.17
CA ASN A 34 -11.99 -15.16 -27.87
C ASN A 34 -13.26 -15.81 -27.31
N ILE A 35 -13.25 -17.09 -26.93
CA ILE A 35 -14.46 -17.78 -26.43
C ILE A 35 -14.44 -18.12 -24.93
N GLU A 36 -13.31 -18.06 -24.24
CA GLU A 36 -13.31 -18.18 -22.78
C GLU A 36 -12.53 -17.02 -22.19
N LEU A 37 -13.23 -16.07 -21.59
CA LEU A 37 -12.81 -15.30 -20.41
C LEU A 37 -14.01 -14.42 -19.99
N ASN A 38 -15.07 -15.09 -19.49
CA ASN A 38 -15.94 -14.48 -18.48
C ASN A 38 -15.08 -14.28 -17.23
N LEU A 39 -14.30 -13.20 -17.24
CA LEU A 39 -13.34 -12.89 -16.20
C LEU A 39 -14.08 -12.36 -14.98
N ASN A 40 -14.23 -13.23 -14.00
CA ASN A 40 -14.55 -12.82 -12.64
C ASN A 40 -13.46 -11.83 -12.19
N ASN A 41 -13.80 -10.54 -12.14
CA ASN A 41 -12.89 -9.44 -11.76
C ASN A 41 -12.21 -9.68 -10.39
N THR A 42 -12.82 -10.50 -9.53
CA THR A 42 -12.25 -10.90 -8.24
C THR A 42 -11.05 -11.83 -8.42
N VAL A 43 -11.11 -12.75 -9.38
CA VAL A 43 -10.04 -13.70 -9.71
C VAL A 43 -8.87 -13.00 -10.39
N GLU A 44 -9.11 -12.04 -11.28
CA GLU A 44 -8.02 -11.27 -11.90
C GLU A 44 -7.36 -10.31 -10.92
N LYS A 45 -8.13 -9.67 -10.02
CA LYS A 45 -7.54 -8.91 -8.91
C LYS A 45 -6.68 -9.80 -8.02
N LEU A 46 -7.14 -11.02 -7.73
CA LEU A 46 -6.37 -11.99 -6.95
C LEU A 46 -5.09 -12.39 -7.70
N LYS A 47 -5.17 -12.85 -8.95
CA LYS A 47 -4.01 -13.18 -9.80
C LYS A 47 -3.03 -12.02 -9.92
N THR A 48 -3.52 -10.80 -10.08
CA THR A 48 -2.68 -9.58 -10.12
C THR A 48 -1.99 -9.35 -8.77
N ARG A 49 -2.66 -9.63 -7.65
CA ARG A 49 -2.03 -9.58 -6.32
C ARG A 49 -1.01 -10.70 -6.13
N ILE A 50 -1.27 -11.92 -6.62
CA ILE A 50 -0.30 -13.03 -6.59
C ILE A 50 0.93 -12.67 -7.42
N ALA A 51 0.72 -12.27 -8.67
CA ALA A 51 1.79 -11.96 -9.63
C ALA A 51 2.67 -10.77 -9.20
N LYS A 52 2.11 -9.85 -8.42
CA LYS A 52 2.85 -8.72 -7.84
C LYS A 52 3.39 -9.00 -6.44
N ASN A 53 3.30 -10.24 -5.93
CA ASN A 53 3.61 -10.61 -4.54
C ASN A 53 2.90 -9.72 -3.48
N LEU A 54 1.74 -9.17 -3.82
CA LEU A 54 0.88 -8.37 -2.94
C LEU A 54 -0.08 -9.22 -2.10
N LEU A 55 -0.02 -10.56 -2.22
CA LEU A 55 -0.71 -11.46 -1.30
C LEU A 55 -0.11 -11.39 0.11
N PHE A 56 1.21 -11.22 0.16
CA PHE A 56 1.99 -11.01 1.37
C PHE A 56 2.51 -9.59 1.35
N VAL A 57 1.61 -8.62 1.53
CA VAL A 57 2.06 -7.39 2.17
C VAL A 57 2.28 -7.77 3.63
N SER A 58 3.54 -7.85 4.07
CA SER A 58 3.83 -7.83 5.50
C SER A 58 2.99 -6.72 6.12
N TYR A 59 2.20 -7.06 7.13
CA TYR A 59 1.28 -6.18 7.86
C TYR A 59 2.06 -5.06 8.57
N GLY A 60 2.66 -4.13 7.83
CA GLY A 60 3.68 -3.23 8.38
C GLY A 60 3.82 -1.87 7.74
N ARG A 61 3.48 -1.67 6.45
CA ARG A 61 3.80 -0.39 5.78
C ARG A 61 2.73 0.71 5.84
N ASN A 62 1.59 0.49 6.50
CA ASN A 62 0.55 1.53 6.71
C ASN A 62 -0.29 1.33 7.99
N HIS A 63 0.14 0.47 8.91
CA HIS A 63 -0.58 0.29 10.17
C HIS A 63 -0.12 1.34 11.17
N ASP A 64 -1.06 2.17 11.57
CA ASP A 64 -1.00 2.97 12.79
C ASP A 64 -0.90 2.00 13.98
N ARG A 65 0.34 1.72 14.43
CA ARG A 65 0.66 0.70 15.45
C ARG A 65 0.50 1.19 16.89
N PHE A 66 0.16 2.46 17.10
CA PHE A 66 0.00 3.02 18.45
C PHE A 66 -1.00 2.20 19.27
N MET A 67 -2.18 1.92 18.70
CA MET A 67 -3.22 1.16 19.39
C MET A 67 -2.79 -0.29 19.69
N ASP A 68 -2.03 -0.91 18.79
CA ASP A 68 -1.54 -2.29 18.99
C ASP A 68 -0.57 -2.34 20.17
N TYR A 69 0.46 -1.49 20.17
CA TYR A 69 1.48 -1.45 21.23
C TYR A 69 0.92 -0.96 22.57
N ALA A 70 0.04 0.05 22.55
CA ALA A 70 -0.62 0.54 23.76
C ALA A 70 -1.50 -0.56 24.38
N THR A 71 -2.31 -1.26 23.57
CA THR A 71 -3.17 -2.34 24.07
C THR A 71 -2.34 -3.50 24.59
N ARG A 72 -1.27 -3.87 23.88
CA ARG A 72 -0.30 -4.89 24.32
C ARG A 72 0.26 -4.55 25.70
N PHE A 73 0.79 -3.35 25.88
CA PHE A 73 1.37 -2.94 27.15
C PHE A 73 0.37 -2.96 28.31
N LEU A 74 -0.85 -2.44 28.10
CA LEU A 74 -1.90 -2.47 29.13
C LEU A 74 -2.35 -3.89 29.47
N ALA A 75 -2.29 -4.81 28.50
CA ALA A 75 -2.58 -6.23 28.71
C ALA A 75 -1.46 -6.94 29.48
N GLU A 76 -0.19 -6.73 29.10
CA GLU A 76 0.99 -7.32 29.78
C GLU A 76 1.12 -6.84 31.22
N SER A 77 0.86 -5.55 31.47
CA SER A 77 0.90 -4.96 32.81
C SER A 77 -0.33 -5.30 33.66
N ASN A 78 -1.28 -6.09 33.15
CA ASN A 78 -2.54 -6.40 33.81
C ASN A 78 -3.27 -5.14 34.31
N TYR A 79 -3.19 -4.04 33.57
CA TYR A 79 -3.75 -2.74 33.97
C TYR A 79 -5.26 -2.80 34.20
N PHE A 80 -5.98 -3.57 33.36
CA PHE A 80 -7.42 -3.85 33.53
C PHE A 80 -7.71 -5.11 34.36
N GLY A 81 -6.68 -5.70 34.98
CA GLY A 81 -6.71 -6.96 35.72
C GLY A 81 -6.39 -8.19 34.88
N LYS A 82 -5.94 -9.26 35.56
CA LYS A 82 -5.52 -10.53 34.92
C LYS A 82 -6.65 -11.26 34.18
N ASP A 83 -7.88 -11.10 34.67
CA ASP A 83 -9.08 -11.70 34.08
C ASP A 83 -9.67 -10.87 32.93
N ALA A 84 -9.03 -9.77 32.53
CA ALA A 84 -9.50 -8.94 31.42
C ALA A 84 -9.34 -9.68 30.09
N GLU A 85 -10.47 -9.94 29.43
CA GLU A 85 -10.49 -10.60 28.12
C GLU A 85 -10.53 -9.54 27.01
N PHE A 86 -9.52 -9.49 26.15
CA PHE A 86 -9.50 -8.56 25.02
C PHE A 86 -10.10 -9.24 23.79
N LYS A 87 -10.74 -8.45 22.92
CA LYS A 87 -11.18 -8.94 21.62
C LYS A 87 -9.95 -9.14 20.73
N MET A 88 -9.65 -10.38 20.38
CA MET A 88 -8.47 -10.81 19.62
C MET A 88 -8.84 -11.68 18.42
N TYR A 89 -7.95 -11.73 17.43
CA TYR A 89 -8.02 -12.74 16.37
C TYR A 89 -7.74 -14.12 16.96
N GLN A 90 -8.53 -15.13 16.56
CA GLN A 90 -8.45 -16.45 17.15
C GLN A 90 -7.30 -17.31 16.62
N PHE A 91 -6.92 -17.14 15.36
CA PHE A 91 -5.95 -17.99 14.67
C PHE A 91 -4.84 -17.16 14.04
N PHE A 92 -3.61 -17.65 14.14
CA PHE A 92 -2.44 -16.98 13.58
C PHE A 92 -2.49 -16.98 12.05
N SER A 93 -2.91 -18.11 11.47
CA SER A 93 -3.01 -18.31 10.03
C SER A 93 -4.44 -18.53 9.54
N SER A 94 -4.68 -18.15 8.28
CA SER A 94 -5.96 -18.41 7.60
C SER A 94 -6.21 -19.91 7.38
N ASP A 95 -5.15 -20.70 7.21
CA ASP A 95 -5.24 -22.14 6.97
C ASP A 95 -5.72 -22.86 8.24
N GLU A 96 -5.16 -22.49 9.38
CA GLU A 96 -5.59 -22.97 10.69
C GLU A 96 -7.07 -22.64 10.96
N GLN A 97 -7.47 -21.40 10.68
CA GLN A 97 -8.87 -20.99 10.78
C GLN A 97 -9.78 -21.83 9.88
N ASN A 98 -9.41 -22.01 8.60
CA ASN A 98 -10.23 -22.75 7.65
C ASN A 98 -10.37 -24.21 8.07
N ASN A 99 -9.28 -24.83 8.51
CA ASN A 99 -9.29 -26.19 9.04
C ASN A 99 -10.22 -26.32 10.24
N GLU A 100 -10.19 -25.38 11.17
CA GLU A 100 -11.10 -25.38 12.32
C GLU A 100 -12.57 -25.20 11.90
N LEU A 101 -12.85 -24.28 10.96
CA LEU A 101 -14.21 -24.04 10.47
C LEU A 101 -14.77 -25.29 9.78
N ILE A 102 -13.94 -25.98 8.99
CA ILE A 102 -14.32 -27.26 8.36
C ILE A 102 -14.62 -28.31 9.44
N LYS A 103 -13.74 -28.49 10.43
CA LYS A 103 -13.96 -29.43 11.54
C LYS A 103 -15.26 -29.16 12.28
N LYS A 104 -15.49 -27.92 12.72
CA LYS A 104 -16.73 -27.53 13.43
C LYS A 104 -17.98 -27.75 12.59
N ARG A 105 -17.87 -27.55 11.28
CA ARG A 105 -18.96 -27.81 10.34
C ARG A 105 -19.26 -29.30 10.24
N GLU A 106 -18.24 -30.12 10.02
CA GLU A 106 -18.39 -31.57 9.96
C GLU A 106 -18.94 -32.15 11.26
N GLU A 107 -18.52 -31.62 12.41
CA GLU A 107 -18.98 -32.07 13.73
C GLU A 107 -20.50 -31.96 13.87
N TYR A 108 -21.11 -30.81 13.55
CA TYR A 108 -22.57 -30.70 13.64
C TYR A 108 -23.30 -31.38 12.47
N GLU A 109 -22.67 -31.52 11.30
CA GLU A 109 -23.25 -32.24 10.16
C GLU A 109 -23.31 -33.76 10.42
N LYS A 110 -22.40 -34.31 11.24
CA LYS A 110 -22.38 -35.72 11.67
C LYS A 110 -23.40 -36.03 12.78
N MET A 111 -23.94 -35.02 13.46
CA MET A 111 -24.99 -35.20 14.49
C MET A 111 -26.34 -35.58 13.85
N HIS A 112 -27.20 -36.28 14.61
CA HIS A 112 -28.53 -36.65 14.13
C HIS A 112 -29.32 -35.43 13.67
N LYS A 113 -29.83 -35.52 12.44
CA LYS A 113 -30.61 -34.48 11.80
C LYS A 113 -31.81 -34.12 12.68
N ASP A 114 -31.99 -32.83 12.95
CA ASP A 114 -33.05 -32.24 13.79
C ASP A 114 -32.94 -32.45 15.31
N SER A 115 -31.86 -33.07 15.79
CA SER A 115 -31.55 -33.12 17.22
C SER A 115 -31.35 -31.73 17.83
N VAL A 116 -31.61 -31.60 19.13
CA VAL A 116 -31.38 -30.35 19.89
C VAL A 116 -29.89 -29.98 19.84
N GLU A 117 -29.01 -30.96 19.98
CA GLU A 117 -27.56 -30.83 19.94
C GLU A 117 -27.06 -30.28 18.59
N GLN A 118 -27.53 -30.83 17.47
CA GLN A 118 -27.20 -30.31 16.14
C GLN A 118 -27.66 -28.86 15.98
N LYS A 119 -28.89 -28.54 16.39
CA LYS A 119 -29.46 -27.19 16.28
C LYS A 119 -28.64 -26.19 17.10
N GLU A 120 -28.20 -26.57 18.29
CA GLU A 120 -27.33 -25.73 19.12
C GLU A 120 -25.92 -25.58 18.53
N ALA A 121 -25.31 -26.65 18.05
CA ALA A 121 -23.98 -26.61 17.45
C ALA A 121 -23.96 -25.78 16.16
N LYS A 122 -24.95 -25.96 15.28
CA LYS A 122 -25.16 -25.12 14.10
C LYS A 122 -25.40 -23.66 14.49
N LYS A 123 -26.22 -23.40 15.50
CA LYS A 123 -26.45 -22.04 16.00
C LYS A 123 -25.17 -21.41 16.54
N LYS A 124 -24.29 -22.17 17.21
CA LYS A 124 -22.97 -21.69 17.65
C LYS A 124 -22.09 -21.35 16.45
N TYR A 125 -22.07 -22.20 15.42
CA TYR A 125 -21.33 -21.98 14.18
C TYR A 125 -21.83 -20.74 13.41
N ASP A 126 -23.14 -20.59 13.23
CA ASP A 126 -23.73 -19.44 12.54
C ASP A 126 -23.53 -18.11 13.30
N ASN A 127 -23.27 -18.18 14.61
CA ASN A 127 -23.03 -17.01 15.46
C ASN A 127 -21.56 -16.58 15.55
N LEU A 128 -20.65 -17.31 14.91
CA LEU A 128 -19.24 -16.96 14.82
C LEU A 128 -19.07 -15.53 14.29
N LYS A 129 -18.16 -14.78 14.93
CA LYS A 129 -17.92 -13.38 14.62
C LYS A 129 -16.63 -13.24 13.83
N PHE A 130 -16.67 -12.39 12.81
CA PHE A 130 -15.53 -12.14 11.94
C PHE A 130 -15.21 -10.65 11.89
N HIS A 131 -13.91 -10.33 11.85
CA HIS A 131 -13.37 -9.03 11.51
C HIS A 131 -12.42 -9.18 10.33
N GLN A 132 -12.67 -8.46 9.23
CA GLN A 132 -11.87 -8.53 8.00
C GLN A 132 -11.67 -9.97 7.46
N GLY A 133 -12.66 -10.85 7.65
CA GLY A 133 -12.60 -12.25 7.21
C GLY A 133 -11.87 -13.19 8.19
N LYS A 134 -11.31 -12.68 9.29
CA LYS A 134 -10.69 -13.47 10.36
C LYS A 134 -11.64 -13.66 11.53
N LEU A 135 -11.60 -14.84 12.13
CA LEU A 135 -12.41 -15.19 13.30
C LEU A 135 -11.90 -14.43 14.52
N VAL A 136 -12.82 -13.90 15.31
CA VAL A 136 -12.50 -13.12 16.51
C VAL A 136 -13.15 -13.73 17.75
N HIS A 137 -12.45 -13.63 18.87
CA HIS A 137 -12.90 -14.12 20.16
C HIS A 137 -12.46 -13.17 21.27
N TYR A 138 -12.92 -13.42 22.50
CA TYR A 138 -12.44 -12.74 23.70
C TYR A 138 -11.57 -13.72 24.47
N SER A 139 -10.35 -13.32 24.79
CA SER A 139 -9.40 -14.11 25.57
C SER A 139 -8.46 -13.21 26.36
N THR A 140 -7.88 -13.73 27.44
CA THR A 140 -6.81 -13.04 28.15
C THR A 140 -5.53 -13.08 27.31
N PHE A 141 -4.68 -12.06 27.46
CA PHE A 141 -3.43 -12.03 26.70
C PHE A 141 -2.49 -13.16 27.10
N GLU A 142 -2.46 -13.55 28.38
CA GLU A 142 -1.72 -14.72 28.84
C GLU A 142 -2.19 -16.02 28.17
N SER A 143 -3.52 -16.24 28.06
CA SER A 143 -4.05 -17.43 27.38
C SER A 143 -3.73 -17.42 25.88
N HIS A 144 -3.67 -16.25 25.27
CA HIS A 144 -3.27 -16.13 23.87
C HIS A 144 -1.80 -16.51 23.66
N LEU A 145 -0.89 -15.97 24.48
CA LEU A 145 0.55 -16.26 24.39
C LEU A 145 0.88 -17.74 24.64
N LYS A 146 0.07 -18.45 25.45
CA LYS A 146 0.19 -19.92 25.60
C LYS A 146 -0.04 -20.67 24.30
N ASN A 147 -0.91 -20.17 23.43
CA ASN A 147 -1.21 -20.80 22.14
C ASN A 147 -0.31 -20.27 21.00
N TYR A 148 0.08 -19.00 21.07
CA TYR A 148 0.88 -18.31 20.06
C TYR A 148 1.92 -17.40 20.70
N GLU A 149 3.01 -17.98 21.20
CA GLU A 149 4.06 -17.27 21.94
C GLU A 149 4.67 -16.09 21.16
N SER A 150 4.83 -16.26 19.85
CA SER A 150 5.41 -15.23 18.97
C SER A 150 4.41 -14.20 18.44
N TRP A 151 3.12 -14.33 18.75
CA TRP A 151 2.09 -13.42 18.24
C TRP A 151 1.71 -12.36 19.28
N ASP A 152 2.50 -11.29 19.29
CA ASP A 152 2.48 -10.24 20.31
C ASP A 152 1.41 -9.15 20.12
N THR A 153 0.87 -8.98 18.90
CA THR A 153 -0.21 -8.03 18.62
C THR A 153 -1.45 -8.69 17.98
N PRO A 154 -2.23 -9.51 18.73
CA PRO A 154 -3.42 -10.20 18.23
C PRO A 154 -4.72 -9.39 18.31
N PHE A 155 -4.65 -8.13 18.77
CA PHE A 155 -5.81 -7.32 19.12
C PHE A 155 -6.65 -6.90 17.91
N VAL A 156 -7.97 -6.83 18.09
CA VAL A 156 -8.91 -6.39 17.06
C VAL A 156 -9.21 -4.91 17.24
N ILE A 157 -8.69 -4.09 16.32
CA ILE A 157 -8.98 -2.65 16.26
C ILE A 157 -10.09 -2.41 15.24
N GLU A 158 -11.25 -1.95 15.72
CA GLU A 158 -12.43 -1.64 14.91
C GLU A 158 -12.87 -0.19 15.17
N ASN A 159 -12.92 0.64 14.12
CA ASN A 159 -13.27 2.06 14.23
C ASN A 159 -12.40 2.84 15.24
N ASN A 160 -11.09 2.60 15.24
CA ASN A 160 -10.12 3.20 16.18
C ASN A 160 -10.47 2.95 17.66
N ALA A 161 -11.00 1.77 17.95
CA ALA A 161 -11.30 1.33 19.29
C ALA A 161 -10.96 -0.16 19.48
N VAL A 162 -10.66 -0.53 20.72
CA VAL A 162 -10.52 -1.91 21.17
C VAL A 162 -11.65 -2.23 22.14
N HIS A 163 -11.99 -3.52 22.23
CA HIS A 163 -13.00 -4.01 23.15
C HIS A 163 -12.34 -4.87 24.22
N VAL A 164 -12.56 -4.50 25.47
CA VAL A 164 -12.05 -5.23 26.63
C VAL A 164 -13.24 -5.64 27.47
N ARG A 165 -13.36 -6.93 27.77
CA ARG A 165 -14.40 -7.47 28.60
C ARG A 165 -13.84 -7.61 30.01
N ILE A 166 -14.47 -6.91 30.93
CA ILE A 166 -14.00 -6.71 32.31
C ILE A 166 -15.13 -7.09 33.27
N THR A 167 -14.77 -7.68 34.41
CA THR A 167 -15.68 -7.95 35.52
C THR A 167 -15.45 -6.90 36.60
N PHE A 168 -16.41 -5.98 36.78
CA PHE A 168 -16.35 -4.95 37.81
C PHE A 168 -16.37 -5.55 39.23
N PHE A 169 -15.98 -4.78 40.25
CA PHE A 169 -15.89 -5.29 41.64
C PHE A 169 -17.25 -5.70 42.21
N ASN A 170 -18.34 -5.18 41.64
CA ASN A 170 -19.71 -5.59 41.93
C ASN A 170 -20.14 -6.90 41.21
N GLY A 171 -19.21 -7.61 40.56
CA GLY A 171 -19.46 -8.85 39.82
C GLY A 171 -20.10 -8.66 38.44
N ILE A 172 -20.41 -7.42 38.03
CA ILE A 172 -21.04 -7.16 36.73
C ILE A 172 -19.99 -7.26 35.62
N LYS A 173 -20.21 -8.17 34.68
CA LYS A 173 -19.39 -8.30 33.46
C LYS A 173 -19.88 -7.32 32.38
N LYS A 174 -18.98 -6.51 31.84
CA LYS A 174 -19.26 -5.60 30.72
C LYS A 174 -18.16 -5.64 29.68
N ILE A 175 -18.53 -5.37 28.43
CA ILE A 175 -17.62 -5.12 27.32
C ILE A 175 -17.42 -3.61 27.22
N VAL A 176 -16.25 -3.13 27.62
CA VAL A 176 -15.86 -1.73 27.56
C VAL A 176 -15.26 -1.42 26.19
N THR A 177 -15.79 -0.40 25.50
CA THR A 177 -15.21 0.10 24.25
C THR A 177 -14.23 1.22 24.54
N ILE A 178 -12.94 0.97 24.32
CA ILE A 178 -11.86 1.94 24.54
C ILE A 178 -11.48 2.57 23.20
N GLN A 179 -11.86 3.84 23.02
CA GLN A 179 -11.48 4.63 21.85
C GLN A 179 -10.04 5.14 21.97
N ARG A 180 -9.40 5.46 20.84
CA ARG A 180 -8.03 5.99 20.79
C ARG A 180 -7.74 7.12 21.78
N ASN A 181 -8.62 8.11 21.92
CA ASN A 181 -8.42 9.21 22.86
C ASN A 181 -8.43 8.76 24.33
N LEU A 182 -9.20 7.71 24.66
CA LEU A 182 -9.18 7.10 26.00
C LEU A 182 -7.93 6.24 26.18
N MET A 183 -7.47 5.57 25.12
CA MET A 183 -6.24 4.79 25.13
C MET A 183 -5.04 5.65 25.50
N ILE A 184 -4.93 6.85 24.92
CA ILE A 184 -3.89 7.83 25.27
C ILE A 184 -3.89 8.12 26.77
N TYR A 185 -5.07 8.37 27.36
CA TYR A 185 -5.17 8.64 28.79
C TYR A 185 -4.80 7.42 29.66
N PHE A 186 -5.34 6.23 29.34
CA PHE A 186 -5.01 5.02 30.12
C PHE A 186 -3.53 4.67 30.05
N LEU A 187 -2.91 4.87 28.88
CA LEU A 187 -1.48 4.65 28.71
C LEU A 187 -0.65 5.66 29.51
N GLU A 188 -0.97 6.96 29.41
CA GLU A 188 -0.34 8.01 30.22
C GLU A 188 -0.46 7.71 31.72
N ASP A 189 -1.65 7.31 32.17
CA ASP A 189 -1.91 6.98 33.56
C ASP A 189 -1.03 5.80 34.04
N SER A 190 -0.98 4.73 33.24
CA SER A 190 -0.16 3.54 33.52
C SER A 190 1.35 3.83 33.55
N LEU A 191 1.83 4.78 32.75
CA LEU A 191 3.25 5.11 32.64
C LEU A 191 3.73 6.11 33.70
N HIS A 192 2.89 7.08 34.09
CA HIS A 192 3.36 8.26 34.84
C HIS A 192 2.57 8.62 36.11
N ASN A 193 1.38 8.07 36.30
CA ASN A 193 0.58 8.37 37.49
C ASN A 193 0.59 7.22 38.49
N ILE A 194 1.14 6.07 38.10
CA ILE A 194 1.19 4.86 38.92
C ILE A 194 2.64 4.37 38.97
N SER A 195 3.10 3.98 40.15
CA SER A 195 4.43 3.37 40.29
C SER A 195 4.47 2.00 39.61
N ARG A 196 5.64 1.57 39.10
CA ARG A 196 5.78 0.27 38.39
C ARG A 196 5.23 -0.93 39.17
N ILE A 197 5.31 -0.88 40.50
CA ILE A 197 4.86 -1.95 41.41
C ILE A 197 3.32 -1.97 41.55
N GLN A 198 2.63 -0.89 41.22
CA GLN A 198 1.18 -0.70 41.44
C GLN A 198 0.35 -0.65 40.16
N ILE A 199 0.93 -0.88 38.98
CA ILE A 199 0.21 -0.75 37.69
C ILE A 199 -0.95 -1.76 37.60
N GLU A 200 -0.76 -2.98 38.11
CA GLU A 200 -1.77 -4.03 38.09
C GLU A 200 -3.09 -3.56 38.74
N ASN A 201 -4.20 -3.82 38.07
CA ASN A 201 -5.57 -3.44 38.47
C ASN A 201 -5.90 -1.94 38.54
N SER A 202 -4.95 -1.03 38.33
CA SER A 202 -5.24 0.41 38.44
C SER A 202 -6.31 0.89 37.45
N GLY A 203 -6.30 0.36 36.22
CA GLY A 203 -7.30 0.64 35.20
C GLY A 203 -8.70 0.13 35.55
N ILE A 204 -8.80 -1.04 36.19
CA ILE A 204 -10.10 -1.57 36.60
C ILE A 204 -10.70 -0.77 37.77
N TYR A 205 -9.88 -0.31 38.73
CA TYR A 205 -10.34 0.61 39.78
C TYR A 205 -10.91 1.91 39.21
N LEU A 206 -10.22 2.48 38.23
CA LEU A 206 -10.68 3.69 37.56
C LEU A 206 -12.00 3.47 36.80
N LEU A 207 -12.09 2.39 36.03
CA LEU A 207 -13.28 2.05 35.27
C LEU A 207 -14.46 1.72 36.16
N ASP A 208 -14.25 1.02 37.28
CA ASP A 208 -15.31 0.70 38.25
C ASP A 208 -15.87 1.96 38.93
N SER A 209 -14.98 2.86 39.36
CA SER A 209 -15.36 4.14 39.94
C SER A 209 -16.17 4.98 38.95
N TYR A 210 -15.72 5.03 37.70
CA TYR A 210 -16.44 5.74 36.65
C TYR A 210 -17.76 5.07 36.27
N TYR A 211 -17.81 3.73 36.19
CA TYR A 211 -19.03 3.00 35.89
C TYR A 211 -20.11 3.26 36.95
N THR A 212 -19.73 3.27 38.22
CA THR A 212 -20.62 3.61 39.33
C THR A 212 -21.16 5.03 39.21
N HIS A 213 -20.29 6.01 38.95
CA HIS A 213 -20.71 7.40 38.72
C HIS A 213 -21.65 7.53 37.50
N HIS A 214 -21.29 6.92 36.37
CA HIS A 214 -22.09 6.92 35.15
C HIS A 214 -23.47 6.30 35.37
N LYS A 215 -23.56 5.20 36.13
CA LYS A 215 -24.83 4.52 36.41
C LYS A 215 -25.78 5.43 37.21
N VAL A 216 -25.27 6.15 38.21
CA VAL A 216 -26.06 7.12 38.98
C VAL A 216 -26.63 8.22 38.08
N GLU A 217 -25.80 8.82 37.22
CA GLU A 217 -26.28 9.88 36.32
C GLU A 217 -27.24 9.35 35.24
N PHE A 218 -26.99 8.13 34.76
CA PHE A 218 -27.87 7.43 33.81
C PHE A 218 -29.25 7.18 34.41
N ASP A 219 -29.32 6.61 35.62
CA ASP A 219 -30.58 6.28 36.29
C ASP A 219 -31.37 7.56 36.61
N ARG A 220 -30.70 8.63 37.03
CA ARG A 220 -31.31 9.96 37.23
C ARG A 220 -31.91 10.52 35.93
N SER A 221 -31.15 10.46 34.84
CA SER A 221 -31.61 10.95 33.52
C SER A 221 -32.77 10.11 32.98
N LYS A 222 -32.73 8.79 33.20
CA LYS A 222 -33.80 7.87 32.81
C LYS A 222 -35.09 8.18 33.57
N LEU A 223 -35.01 8.34 34.89
CA LEU A 223 -36.16 8.68 35.73
C LEU A 223 -36.79 10.01 35.30
N PHE A 224 -35.97 11.01 34.98
CA PHE A 224 -36.44 12.30 34.47
C PHE A 224 -37.23 12.16 33.16
N LEU A 225 -36.77 11.33 32.21
CA LEU A 225 -37.50 11.07 30.96
C LEU A 225 -38.76 10.21 31.14
N GLN A 226 -38.87 9.45 32.23
CA GLN A 226 -40.10 8.71 32.56
C GLN A 226 -41.18 9.64 33.11
N GLN A 227 -40.77 10.67 33.86
CA GLN A 227 -41.67 11.61 34.53
C GLN A 227 -42.12 12.77 33.63
N ASN A 228 -41.41 13.04 32.53
CA ASN A 228 -41.66 14.20 31.67
C ASN A 228 -41.99 13.80 30.24
N THR A 229 -42.98 14.46 29.63
CA THR A 229 -43.36 14.26 28.22
C THR A 229 -42.51 15.08 27.24
N SER A 230 -41.79 16.10 27.72
CA SER A 230 -40.84 16.91 26.95
C SER A 230 -39.67 17.37 27.82
N ILE A 231 -38.56 17.77 27.20
CA ILE A 231 -37.36 18.28 27.90
C ILE A 231 -36.89 19.61 27.35
N SER A 232 -36.25 20.44 28.19
CA SER A 232 -35.63 21.69 27.75
C SER A 232 -34.39 21.46 26.88
N ASN A 233 -33.89 22.51 26.23
CA ASN A 233 -32.64 22.44 25.47
C ASN A 233 -31.42 22.18 26.38
N ASP A 234 -31.44 22.70 27.61
CA ASP A 234 -30.37 22.51 28.59
C ASP A 234 -30.35 21.07 29.11
N ASP A 235 -31.52 20.51 29.44
CA ASP A 235 -31.68 19.11 29.82
C ASP A 235 -31.20 18.18 28.69
N LYS A 236 -31.60 18.50 27.45
CA LYS A 236 -31.14 17.77 26.27
C LYS A 236 -29.62 17.82 26.12
N ALA A 237 -28.99 18.96 26.37
CA ALA A 237 -27.54 19.11 26.29
C ALA A 237 -26.82 18.30 27.39
N ALA A 238 -27.37 18.27 28.61
CA ALA A 238 -26.88 17.46 29.71
C ALA A 238 -27.02 15.96 29.41
N PHE A 239 -28.22 15.49 29.09
CA PHE A 239 -28.51 14.08 28.85
C PHE A 239 -27.83 13.51 27.61
N LYS A 240 -27.48 14.33 26.61
CA LYS A 240 -26.78 13.88 25.39
C LYS A 240 -25.43 13.22 25.64
N LYS A 241 -24.86 13.43 26.83
CA LYS A 241 -23.59 12.80 27.24
C LYS A 241 -23.76 11.32 27.62
N ILE A 242 -24.95 10.92 28.05
CA ILE A 242 -25.23 9.62 28.67
C ILE A 242 -26.31 8.85 27.90
N LEU A 243 -27.28 9.55 27.29
CA LEU A 243 -28.41 8.98 26.58
C LEU A 243 -28.32 9.15 25.04
N PRO A 244 -28.90 8.23 24.26
CA PRO A 244 -28.89 8.30 22.80
C PRO A 244 -29.56 9.56 22.24
N ARG A 245 -28.90 10.23 21.28
CA ARG A 245 -29.43 11.45 20.65
C ARG A 245 -30.84 11.29 20.09
N ARG A 246 -31.13 10.17 19.42
CA ARG A 246 -32.43 9.92 18.78
C ARG A 246 -33.56 9.77 19.80
N LEU A 247 -33.27 9.19 20.97
CA LEU A 247 -34.19 9.17 22.10
C LEU A 247 -34.49 10.59 22.57
N LEU A 248 -33.47 11.40 22.81
CA LEU A 248 -33.65 12.79 23.28
C LEU A 248 -34.37 13.68 22.26
N HIS A 249 -34.20 13.43 20.97
CA HIS A 249 -34.93 14.13 19.91
C HIS A 249 -36.44 13.84 19.90
N HIS A 250 -36.88 12.74 20.51
CA HIS A 250 -38.31 12.46 20.70
C HIS A 250 -38.93 13.40 21.75
N TYR A 251 -38.20 13.65 22.85
CA TYR A 251 -38.65 14.53 23.94
C TYR A 251 -38.39 16.02 23.68
N SER A 252 -37.47 16.35 22.79
CA SER A 252 -37.16 17.72 22.38
C SER A 252 -36.80 17.73 20.89
N PRO A 253 -37.79 17.83 19.98
CA PRO A 253 -37.55 17.89 18.55
C PRO A 253 -36.75 19.15 18.18
N ALA A 254 -36.03 19.11 17.06
CA ALA A 254 -35.29 20.28 16.59
C ALA A 254 -36.26 21.35 16.10
N ILE A 255 -36.14 22.58 16.61
CA ILE A 255 -36.93 23.72 16.16
C ILE A 255 -36.56 23.99 14.69
N GLN A 256 -37.50 23.79 13.77
CA GLN A 256 -37.34 24.18 12.38
C GLN A 256 -37.84 25.61 12.22
N ASN A 257 -36.94 26.58 12.30
CA ASN A 257 -37.30 27.98 12.04
C ASN A 257 -37.68 28.17 10.56
N ASN A 258 -38.90 28.65 10.30
CA ASN A 258 -39.36 29.32 9.07
C ASN A 258 -39.24 28.55 7.73
N LEU A 259 -39.61 27.27 7.68
CA LEU A 259 -39.96 26.61 6.42
C LEU A 259 -41.39 26.08 6.50
N PRO A 260 -42.19 26.12 5.42
CA PRO A 260 -43.44 25.37 5.37
C PRO A 260 -43.14 23.92 5.76
N GLU A 261 -44.04 23.27 6.51
CA GLU A 261 -43.90 21.87 6.92
C GLU A 261 -43.96 20.95 5.69
N PHE A 262 -42.90 20.93 4.90
CA PHE A 262 -42.73 19.96 3.84
C PHE A 262 -42.41 18.62 4.50
N THR A 263 -43.19 17.60 4.18
CA THR A 263 -42.82 16.23 4.56
C THR A 263 -41.44 15.89 3.97
N THR A 264 -40.73 14.91 4.55
CA THR A 264 -39.40 14.50 4.06
C THR A 264 -39.41 14.11 2.57
N PHE A 265 -40.56 13.66 2.07
CA PHE A 265 -40.81 13.33 0.67
C PHE A 265 -41.00 14.58 -0.21
N GLN A 266 -41.78 15.57 0.24
CA GLN A 266 -41.91 16.86 -0.44
C GLN A 266 -40.60 17.65 -0.49
N LEU A 267 -39.77 17.55 0.56
CA LEU A 267 -38.43 18.13 0.60
C LEU A 267 -37.51 17.64 -0.53
N LEU A 268 -37.69 16.41 -1.01
CA LEU A 268 -36.90 15.88 -2.13
C LEU A 268 -37.21 16.64 -3.43
N LEU A 269 -38.49 16.88 -3.68
CA LEU A 269 -38.97 17.61 -4.86
C LEU A 269 -38.54 19.09 -4.81
N GLU A 270 -38.70 19.74 -3.65
CA GLU A 270 -38.29 21.13 -3.47
C GLU A 270 -36.78 21.34 -3.62
N LYS A 271 -35.96 20.37 -3.15
CA LYS A 271 -34.50 20.41 -3.38
C LYS A 271 -34.15 20.28 -4.87
N ALA A 272 -34.91 19.48 -5.62
CA ALA A 272 -34.73 19.35 -7.06
C ALA A 272 -35.07 20.67 -7.78
N LYS A 273 -36.24 21.27 -7.49
CA LYS A 273 -36.64 22.59 -8.02
C LYS A 273 -35.64 23.70 -7.70
N LYS A 274 -35.12 23.76 -6.46
CA LYS A 274 -34.07 24.72 -6.08
C LYS A 274 -32.77 24.51 -6.87
N SER A 275 -32.41 23.26 -7.13
CA SER A 275 -31.21 22.91 -7.91
C SER A 275 -31.37 23.25 -9.39
N GLU A 276 -32.56 23.06 -9.97
CA GLU A 276 -32.92 23.51 -11.32
C GLU A 276 -32.80 25.03 -11.44
N LYS A 277 -33.44 25.79 -10.54
CA LYS A 277 -33.38 27.25 -10.54
C LYS A 277 -31.94 27.76 -10.43
N ARG A 278 -31.13 27.13 -9.58
CA ARG A 278 -29.70 27.45 -9.46
C ARG A 278 -28.94 27.15 -10.75
N TYR A 279 -29.22 26.02 -11.39
CA TYR A 279 -28.58 25.64 -12.66
C TYR A 279 -28.92 26.62 -13.77
N GLU A 280 -30.20 27.00 -13.94
CA GLU A 280 -30.63 27.97 -14.94
C GLU A 280 -29.97 29.35 -14.71
N ASN A 281 -29.94 29.83 -13.46
CA ASN A 281 -29.24 31.08 -13.14
C ASN A 281 -27.75 31.04 -13.51
N LEU A 282 -27.09 29.89 -13.30
CA LEU A 282 -25.69 29.70 -13.65
C LEU A 282 -25.48 29.59 -15.17
N LYS A 283 -26.43 29.00 -15.89
CA LYS A 283 -26.42 28.90 -17.35
C LYS A 283 -26.55 30.29 -17.98
N VAL A 284 -27.50 31.10 -17.53
CA VAL A 284 -27.66 32.50 -17.95
C VAL A 284 -26.40 33.32 -17.66
N LYS A 285 -25.74 33.07 -16.52
CA LYS A 285 -24.46 33.72 -16.22
C LYS A 285 -23.34 33.29 -17.18
N ALA A 286 -23.22 31.99 -17.48
CA ALA A 286 -22.23 31.47 -18.41
C ALA A 286 -22.45 31.96 -19.85
N GLU A 287 -23.71 32.13 -20.27
CA GLU A 287 -24.09 32.78 -21.54
C GLU A 287 -23.60 34.23 -21.60
N LYS A 288 -23.83 35.01 -20.53
CA LYS A 288 -23.32 36.40 -20.43
C LYS A 288 -21.79 36.47 -20.47
N GLU A 289 -21.10 35.49 -19.89
CA GLU A 289 -19.63 35.42 -19.83
C GLU A 289 -19.00 34.77 -21.08
N LYS A 290 -19.79 34.43 -22.11
CA LYS A 290 -19.34 33.73 -23.34
C LYS A 290 -18.59 32.41 -23.07
N ASN A 291 -18.94 31.72 -21.99
CA ASN A 291 -18.29 30.47 -21.56
C ASN A 291 -19.30 29.31 -21.44
N LEU A 292 -20.33 29.31 -22.28
CA LEU A 292 -21.42 28.34 -22.21
C LEU A 292 -20.92 26.92 -22.52
N ASP A 293 -20.08 26.74 -23.53
CA ASP A 293 -19.60 25.41 -23.94
C ASP A 293 -18.77 24.73 -22.85
N ASP A 294 -17.89 25.48 -22.18
CA ASP A 294 -17.09 24.96 -21.07
C ASP A 294 -17.95 24.75 -19.81
N PHE A 295 -18.95 25.59 -19.59
CA PHE A 295 -19.95 25.40 -18.53
C PHE A 295 -20.78 24.13 -18.72
N ILE A 296 -21.22 23.86 -19.95
CA ILE A 296 -21.93 22.63 -20.33
C ILE A 296 -20.98 21.43 -20.20
N LYS A 297 -19.73 21.51 -20.67
CA LYS A 297 -18.73 20.43 -20.49
C LYS A 297 -18.46 20.09 -19.02
N ARG A 298 -18.31 21.11 -18.16
CA ARG A 298 -18.10 20.94 -16.69
C ARG A 298 -19.35 20.51 -15.93
N ASN A 299 -20.49 20.37 -16.62
CA ASN A 299 -21.68 19.61 -16.25
C ASN A 299 -22.16 19.74 -14.78
N LYS A 300 -22.52 20.97 -14.37
CA LYS A 300 -23.15 21.21 -13.05
C LYS A 300 -24.59 20.68 -12.93
N GLY A 301 -25.22 20.23 -14.02
CA GLY A 301 -26.62 19.82 -14.06
C GLY A 301 -26.89 18.31 -13.93
N ARG A 302 -26.05 17.45 -14.51
CA ARG A 302 -26.27 15.99 -14.53
C ARG A 302 -26.24 15.37 -13.11
N GLN A 303 -25.43 15.91 -12.20
CA GLN A 303 -25.28 15.38 -10.83
C GLN A 303 -26.56 15.46 -9.99
N PHE A 304 -27.25 16.61 -9.99
CA PHE A 304 -28.48 16.75 -9.20
C PHE A 304 -29.63 15.92 -9.80
N LYS A 305 -29.68 15.80 -11.14
CA LYS A 305 -30.65 14.96 -11.87
C LYS A 305 -30.50 13.49 -11.47
N LEU A 306 -29.28 12.96 -11.50
CA LEU A 306 -28.97 11.60 -11.03
C LEU A 306 -29.32 11.39 -9.55
N GLN A 307 -29.01 12.37 -8.70
CA GLN A 307 -29.33 12.29 -7.28
C GLN A 307 -30.84 12.20 -7.03
N PHE A 308 -31.63 12.97 -7.78
CA PHE A 308 -33.08 12.95 -7.71
C PHE A 308 -33.65 11.62 -8.24
N ILE A 309 -33.29 11.20 -9.47
CA ILE A 309 -33.75 9.93 -10.07
C ILE A 309 -33.49 8.78 -9.10
N ARG A 310 -32.27 8.66 -8.58
CA ARG A 310 -31.90 7.58 -7.65
C ARG A 310 -32.80 7.55 -6.42
N LYS A 311 -33.06 8.69 -5.80
CA LYS A 311 -33.87 8.77 -4.58
C LYS A 311 -35.36 8.54 -4.87
N ALA A 312 -35.87 9.15 -5.94
CA ALA A 312 -37.26 9.04 -6.33
C ALA A 312 -37.61 7.60 -6.76
N CYS A 313 -36.83 6.99 -7.65
CA CYS A 313 -37.04 5.59 -8.07
C CYS A 313 -36.85 4.60 -6.92
N HIS A 314 -35.92 4.85 -6.00
CA HIS A 314 -35.80 4.00 -4.81
C HIS A 314 -37.07 4.01 -3.95
N LEU A 315 -37.67 5.19 -3.77
CA LEU A 315 -38.89 5.36 -2.99
C LEU A 315 -40.13 4.81 -3.67
N MET A 316 -40.27 5.05 -4.99
CA MET A 316 -41.45 4.63 -5.76
C MET A 316 -41.43 3.16 -6.16
N TYR A 317 -40.26 2.63 -6.55
CA TYR A 317 -40.20 1.36 -7.30
C TYR A 317 -39.35 0.29 -6.61
N PHE A 318 -38.19 0.65 -6.04
CA PHE A 318 -37.24 -0.37 -5.58
C PHE A 318 -37.52 -0.86 -4.16
N LYS A 319 -38.00 0.01 -3.26
CA LYS A 319 -38.22 -0.32 -1.84
C LYS A 319 -39.11 -1.57 -1.66
N ASP A 320 -40.21 -1.66 -2.39
CA ASP A 320 -41.16 -2.75 -2.23
C ASP A 320 -40.66 -4.06 -2.86
N SER A 321 -40.02 -3.97 -4.03
CA SER A 321 -39.29 -5.09 -4.65
C SER A 321 -38.24 -5.67 -3.69
N TYR A 322 -37.48 -4.80 -3.00
CA TYR A 322 -36.52 -5.23 -1.98
C TYR A 322 -37.16 -5.93 -0.79
N LEU A 323 -38.24 -5.37 -0.24
CA LEU A 323 -38.90 -5.96 0.93
C LEU A 323 -39.51 -7.33 0.60
N GLN A 324 -40.04 -7.52 -0.61
CA GLN A 324 -40.54 -8.81 -1.08
C GLN A 324 -39.40 -9.84 -1.23
N GLN A 325 -38.29 -9.45 -1.86
CA GLN A 325 -37.13 -10.32 -2.05
C GLN A 325 -36.43 -10.69 -0.74
N ILE A 326 -36.36 -9.76 0.23
CA ILE A 326 -35.81 -10.02 1.58
C ILE A 326 -36.65 -11.06 2.32
N LYS A 327 -37.99 -10.99 2.20
CA LYS A 327 -38.88 -11.98 2.83
C LYS A 327 -38.70 -13.37 2.24
N ALA A 328 -38.43 -13.47 0.93
CA ALA A 328 -38.24 -14.75 0.25
C ALA A 328 -36.86 -15.38 0.53
N GLU A 329 -35.79 -14.58 0.59
CA GLU A 329 -34.42 -15.10 0.55
C GLU A 329 -33.51 -14.67 1.72
N GLY A 330 -34.01 -13.89 2.68
CA GLY A 330 -33.34 -13.55 3.96
C GLY A 330 -32.15 -12.57 3.88
N HIS A 331 -31.46 -12.45 2.74
CA HIS A 331 -30.25 -11.62 2.59
C HIS A 331 -30.45 -10.40 1.68
N HIS A 332 -30.54 -9.21 2.28
CA HIS A 332 -30.80 -7.94 1.58
C HIS A 332 -29.65 -7.41 0.69
N LYS A 333 -28.40 -7.81 0.94
CA LYS A 333 -27.22 -7.16 0.33
C LYS A 333 -27.07 -7.41 -1.19
N ARG A 334 -27.48 -8.58 -1.70
CA ARG A 334 -27.30 -8.93 -3.11
C ARG A 334 -28.15 -8.10 -4.09
N PHE A 335 -29.28 -7.60 -3.60
CA PHE A 335 -30.24 -6.85 -4.40
C PHE A 335 -29.91 -5.35 -4.47
N HIS A 336 -29.07 -4.85 -3.56
CA HIS A 336 -28.57 -3.48 -3.65
C HIS A 336 -27.49 -3.34 -4.72
N ILE A 337 -27.42 -2.15 -5.32
CA ILE A 337 -26.21 -1.71 -6.03
C ILE A 337 -25.11 -1.58 -4.97
N SER A 338 -24.09 -2.42 -5.07
CA SER A 338 -22.95 -2.45 -4.15
C SER A 338 -22.07 -1.21 -4.33
N LYS A 339 -21.15 -0.98 -3.38
CA LYS A 339 -20.22 0.16 -3.46
C LYS A 339 -19.33 0.10 -4.71
N ASP A 340 -18.98 -1.11 -5.14
CA ASP A 340 -18.14 -1.33 -6.32
C ASP A 340 -18.94 -1.13 -7.61
N GLU A 341 -20.18 -1.62 -7.67
CA GLU A 341 -21.10 -1.41 -8.79
C GLU A 341 -21.57 0.04 -8.91
N PHE A 342 -21.52 0.82 -7.82
CA PHE A 342 -22.04 2.19 -7.78
C PHE A 342 -21.31 3.13 -8.74
N ASN A 343 -20.01 2.93 -8.95
CA ASN A 343 -19.22 3.73 -9.86
C ASN A 343 -19.62 3.47 -11.31
N ASP A 344 -19.82 2.20 -11.67
CA ASP A 344 -20.24 1.79 -13.00
C ASP A 344 -21.67 2.22 -13.29
N PHE A 345 -22.60 2.01 -12.34
CA PHE A 345 -23.96 2.53 -12.41
C PHE A 345 -23.97 4.05 -12.66
N SER A 346 -23.20 4.81 -11.87
CA SER A 346 -23.16 6.27 -11.99
C SER A 346 -22.57 6.68 -13.34
N LYS A 347 -21.50 6.02 -13.80
CA LYS A 347 -20.87 6.27 -15.10
C LYS A 347 -21.82 6.00 -16.26
N TRP A 348 -22.51 4.85 -16.24
CA TRP A 348 -23.43 4.46 -17.31
C TRP A 348 -24.66 5.36 -17.33
N MET A 349 -25.28 5.62 -16.17
CA MET A 349 -26.44 6.53 -16.08
C MET A 349 -26.10 7.97 -16.49
N TYR A 350 -24.84 8.37 -16.32
CA TYR A 350 -24.39 9.73 -16.63
C TYR A 350 -24.24 9.99 -18.14
N ALA A 351 -24.03 8.95 -18.95
CA ALA A 351 -23.64 9.09 -20.36
C ALA A 351 -24.31 8.05 -21.29
N PHE A 352 -25.48 7.52 -20.91
CA PHE A 352 -26.18 6.55 -21.77
C PHE A 352 -26.83 7.20 -23.00
N ASP A 353 -27.00 8.53 -22.99
CA ASP A 353 -27.31 9.35 -24.15
C ASP A 353 -26.14 9.42 -25.13
N ASP A 354 -24.91 9.52 -24.59
CA ASP A 354 -23.68 9.68 -25.37
C ASP A 354 -23.09 8.34 -25.87
N THR A 355 -23.42 7.22 -25.22
CA THR A 355 -22.88 5.89 -25.54
C THR A 355 -23.96 4.80 -25.44
N PRO A 356 -24.48 4.28 -26.58
CA PRO A 356 -25.60 3.32 -26.60
C PRO A 356 -25.37 2.06 -25.75
N LYS A 357 -24.14 1.52 -25.72
CA LYS A 357 -23.77 0.35 -24.90
C LYS A 357 -24.03 0.53 -23.41
N TYR A 358 -23.98 1.76 -22.89
CA TYR A 358 -24.25 1.99 -21.48
C TYR A 358 -25.72 1.77 -21.11
N LYS A 359 -26.66 1.97 -22.06
CA LYS A 359 -28.07 1.63 -21.83
C LYS A 359 -28.27 0.12 -21.70
N GLU A 360 -27.54 -0.68 -22.49
CA GLU A 360 -27.53 -2.15 -22.40
C GLU A 360 -26.97 -2.63 -21.06
N TYR A 361 -25.83 -2.09 -20.62
CA TYR A 361 -25.24 -2.45 -19.32
C TYR A 361 -26.14 -2.08 -18.14
N LEU A 362 -26.84 -0.95 -18.22
CA LEU A 362 -27.85 -0.58 -17.22
C LEU A 362 -29.05 -1.53 -17.23
N GLN A 363 -29.48 -1.98 -18.41
CA GLN A 363 -30.56 -2.94 -18.56
C GLN A 363 -30.19 -4.28 -17.91
N GLU A 364 -28.97 -4.75 -18.12
CA GLU A 364 -28.45 -5.97 -17.50
C GLU A 364 -28.38 -5.81 -15.96
N LEU A 365 -27.79 -4.72 -15.47
CA LEU A 365 -27.69 -4.44 -14.03
C LEU A 365 -29.07 -4.36 -13.36
N PHE A 366 -30.04 -3.67 -13.96
CA PHE A 366 -31.38 -3.55 -13.39
C PHE A 366 -32.17 -4.86 -13.44
N SER A 367 -31.92 -5.71 -14.45
CA SER A 367 -32.48 -7.05 -14.53
C SER A 367 -31.91 -7.97 -13.45
N GLN A 368 -30.57 -8.00 -13.31
CA GLN A 368 -29.87 -8.80 -12.29
C GLN A 368 -30.28 -8.42 -10.87
N LYS A 369 -30.51 -7.12 -10.61
CA LYS A 369 -30.97 -6.63 -9.29
C LYS A 369 -32.48 -6.73 -9.09
N GLY A 370 -33.24 -7.19 -10.09
CA GLY A 370 -34.69 -7.36 -10.02
C GLY A 370 -35.48 -6.05 -9.97
N PHE A 371 -34.92 -4.93 -10.46
CA PHE A 371 -35.61 -3.64 -10.51
C PHE A 371 -36.69 -3.61 -11.59
N PHE A 372 -36.48 -4.33 -12.70
CA PHE A 372 -37.47 -4.47 -13.77
C PHE A 372 -38.64 -5.39 -13.45
N ASN A 373 -38.65 -6.02 -12.27
CA ASN A 373 -39.86 -6.69 -11.76
C ASN A 373 -40.99 -5.68 -11.53
N ASN A 374 -40.66 -4.40 -11.33
CA ASN A 374 -41.62 -3.30 -11.36
C ASN A 374 -41.82 -2.84 -12.82
N SER A 375 -43.01 -3.09 -13.37
CA SER A 375 -43.35 -2.79 -14.76
C SER A 375 -43.32 -1.29 -15.07
N GLU A 376 -43.75 -0.44 -14.14
CA GLU A 376 -43.72 1.02 -14.29
C GLU A 376 -42.28 1.54 -14.43
N TYR A 377 -41.35 1.03 -13.62
CA TYR A 377 -39.93 1.40 -13.73
C TYR A 377 -39.30 0.91 -15.04
N LYS A 378 -39.63 -0.31 -15.47
CA LYS A 378 -39.15 -0.85 -16.75
C LYS A 378 -39.60 0.04 -17.91
N ILE A 379 -40.88 0.41 -17.94
CA ILE A 379 -41.45 1.31 -18.95
C ILE A 379 -40.79 2.70 -18.88
N LEU A 380 -40.60 3.24 -17.68
CA LEU A 380 -39.93 4.53 -17.48
C LEU A 380 -38.50 4.52 -18.05
N PHE A 381 -37.74 3.45 -17.83
CA PHE A 381 -36.38 3.31 -18.33
C PHE A 381 -36.33 3.10 -19.85
N GLU A 382 -37.15 2.21 -20.40
CA GLU A 382 -37.18 1.91 -21.84
C GLU A 382 -37.57 3.14 -22.66
N LYS A 383 -38.58 3.89 -22.21
CA LYS A 383 -39.06 5.12 -22.87
C LYS A 383 -38.15 6.33 -22.69
N SER A 384 -37.10 6.24 -21.87
CA SER A 384 -36.16 7.35 -21.68
C SER A 384 -34.94 7.18 -22.61
N SER A 385 -34.70 8.16 -23.48
CA SER A 385 -33.55 8.19 -24.39
C SER A 385 -32.32 8.87 -23.79
N SER A 386 -32.50 9.71 -22.76
CA SER A 386 -31.43 10.45 -22.10
C SER A 386 -31.65 10.62 -20.60
N LEU A 387 -30.60 11.00 -19.87
CA LEU A 387 -30.67 11.31 -18.44
C LEU A 387 -31.68 12.43 -18.15
N ASP A 388 -31.77 13.41 -19.05
CA ASP A 388 -32.68 14.55 -18.93
C ASP A 388 -34.13 14.16 -19.12
N GLU A 389 -34.40 13.26 -20.07
CA GLU A 389 -35.73 12.71 -20.28
C GLU A 389 -36.16 11.83 -19.10
N MET A 390 -35.25 10.97 -18.62
CA MET A 390 -35.50 10.14 -17.45
C MET A 390 -35.78 10.99 -16.21
N TYR A 391 -35.02 12.08 -16.02
CA TYR A 391 -35.23 13.03 -14.92
C TYR A 391 -36.62 13.67 -14.99
N LYS A 392 -37.02 14.20 -16.15
CA LYS A 392 -38.33 14.84 -16.34
C LYS A 392 -39.47 13.87 -16.06
N ARG A 393 -39.43 12.67 -16.67
CA ARG A 393 -40.45 11.63 -16.49
C ARG A 393 -40.52 11.15 -15.03
N THR A 394 -39.36 10.94 -14.40
CA THR A 394 -39.29 10.55 -12.97
C THR A 394 -39.89 11.63 -12.06
N LYS A 395 -39.67 12.91 -12.37
CA LYS A 395 -40.22 14.03 -11.59
C LYS A 395 -41.74 14.08 -11.69
N ILE A 396 -42.31 13.90 -12.88
CA ILE A 396 -43.76 13.83 -13.09
C ILE A 396 -44.36 12.66 -12.29
N ASN A 397 -43.80 11.45 -12.46
CA ASN A 397 -44.26 10.27 -11.73
C ASN A 397 -44.16 10.46 -10.21
N TYR A 398 -43.10 11.14 -9.73
CA TYR A 398 -42.93 11.43 -8.31
C TYR A 398 -43.94 12.44 -7.77
N GLU A 399 -44.29 13.47 -8.55
CA GLU A 399 -45.34 14.43 -8.21
C GLU A 399 -46.72 13.79 -8.14
N GLU A 400 -47.03 12.84 -9.03
CA GLU A 400 -48.26 12.04 -8.99
C GLU A 400 -48.27 11.08 -7.81
N TRP A 401 -47.17 10.36 -7.59
CA TRP A 401 -47.00 9.46 -6.46
C TRP A 401 -47.19 10.18 -5.12
N LEU A 402 -46.66 11.40 -4.97
CA LEU A 402 -46.83 12.22 -3.76
C LEU A 402 -48.28 12.60 -3.46
N LYS A 403 -49.17 12.69 -4.46
CA LYS A 403 -50.59 12.99 -4.28
C LYS A 403 -51.37 11.80 -3.71
N ILE A 404 -50.92 10.59 -4.00
CA ILE A 404 -51.57 9.33 -3.63
C ILE A 404 -50.92 8.73 -2.37
N PHE A 405 -49.65 9.06 -2.11
CA PHE A 405 -48.88 8.53 -1.01
C PHE A 405 -49.29 9.17 0.33
N ASN A 406 -49.99 8.40 1.15
CA ASN A 406 -50.19 8.71 2.57
C ASN A 406 -49.01 8.17 3.39
N PRO A 407 -48.14 9.03 3.95
CA PRO A 407 -47.15 8.58 4.91
C PRO A 407 -47.90 8.16 6.19
N GLU A 408 -48.23 6.88 6.34
CA GLU A 408 -48.52 6.35 7.67
C GLU A 408 -47.34 6.73 8.58
N ASN A 409 -47.63 7.40 9.69
CA ASN A 409 -46.69 7.85 10.72
C ASN A 409 -46.03 6.65 11.46
N LYS A 410 -45.37 5.73 10.75
CA LYS A 410 -44.61 4.60 11.32
C LYS A 410 -43.34 5.05 12.07
N ALA A 411 -43.04 6.34 12.11
CA ALA A 411 -41.85 6.89 12.76
C ALA A 411 -42.03 7.15 14.27
N THR A 412 -43.25 7.33 14.77
CA THR A 412 -43.50 7.86 16.13
C THR A 412 -43.07 6.91 17.24
N ASN A 413 -43.18 5.59 17.05
CA ASN A 413 -42.90 4.64 18.14
C ASN A 413 -41.46 4.11 18.20
N LYS A 414 -40.61 4.32 17.19
CA LYS A 414 -39.30 3.63 17.13
C LYS A 414 -38.28 4.11 18.17
N TYR A 415 -38.34 5.38 18.56
CA TYR A 415 -37.33 6.03 19.40
C TYR A 415 -37.84 6.39 20.81
N THR A 416 -38.83 5.65 21.29
CA THR A 416 -39.37 5.77 22.65
C THR A 416 -38.43 5.16 23.69
N LEU A 417 -38.54 5.61 24.94
CA LEU A 417 -37.73 5.07 26.04
C LEU A 417 -37.89 3.56 26.21
N SER A 418 -39.12 3.03 26.09
CA SER A 418 -39.41 1.59 26.21
C SER A 418 -38.62 0.74 25.21
N ASN A 419 -38.45 1.23 23.98
CA ASN A 419 -37.68 0.55 22.96
C ASN A 419 -36.17 0.58 23.25
N TYR A 420 -35.69 1.62 23.93
CA TYR A 420 -34.29 1.74 24.35
C TYR A 420 -33.96 0.94 25.63
N GLU A 421 -34.95 0.56 26.44
CA GLU A 421 -34.69 -0.22 27.68
C GLU A 421 -33.98 -1.55 27.40
N LYS A 422 -34.31 -2.22 26.29
CA LYS A 422 -33.59 -3.43 25.86
C LYS A 422 -32.13 -3.13 25.50
N PHE A 423 -31.86 -1.98 24.87
CA PHE A 423 -30.50 -1.57 24.52
C PHE A 423 -29.67 -1.22 25.76
N PHE A 424 -30.28 -0.62 26.79
CA PHE A 424 -29.59 -0.29 28.04
C PHE A 424 -29.22 -1.52 28.87
N LYS A 425 -29.92 -2.64 28.69
CA LYS A 425 -29.60 -3.93 29.31
C LYS A 425 -28.41 -4.64 28.65
N ASN A 426 -27.92 -4.17 27.50
CA ASN A 426 -26.79 -4.79 26.81
C ASN A 426 -25.51 -4.80 27.65
N GLU A 427 -24.64 -5.76 27.34
CA GLU A 427 -23.32 -5.94 27.97
C GLU A 427 -22.30 -4.86 27.59
N LEU A 428 -22.57 -4.05 26.57
CA LEU A 428 -21.61 -3.08 26.05
C LEU A 428 -21.69 -1.75 26.82
N PHE A 429 -20.56 -1.32 27.38
CA PHE A 429 -20.39 -0.05 28.08
C PHE A 429 -19.56 0.93 27.23
N TYR A 430 -20.20 2.02 26.80
CA TYR A 430 -19.57 3.07 26.01
C TYR A 430 -19.20 4.26 26.89
N ILE A 431 -17.92 4.64 26.87
CA ILE A 431 -17.40 5.77 27.63
C ILE A 431 -17.48 7.04 26.77
N ASN A 432 -18.33 7.99 27.17
CA ASN A 432 -18.34 9.32 26.58
C ASN A 432 -17.14 10.14 27.06
N VAL A 433 -16.20 10.46 26.16
CA VAL A 433 -14.93 11.14 26.51
C VAL A 433 -15.12 12.46 27.29
N PRO A 434 -15.95 13.43 26.83
CA PRO A 434 -16.23 14.63 27.61
C PRO A 434 -16.80 14.37 29.02
N HIS A 435 -17.64 13.35 29.18
CA HIS A 435 -18.21 12.98 30.47
C HIS A 435 -17.14 12.37 31.39
N PHE A 436 -16.31 11.48 30.84
CA PHE A 436 -15.18 10.88 31.55
C PHE A 436 -14.16 11.92 32.00
N ILE A 437 -13.79 12.89 31.15
CA ILE A 437 -12.86 13.96 31.52
C ILE A 437 -13.40 14.79 32.69
N LYS A 438 -14.70 15.12 32.70
CA LYS A 438 -15.32 15.85 33.82
C LYS A 438 -15.26 15.05 35.13
N PHE A 439 -15.44 13.74 35.06
CA PHE A 439 -15.29 12.86 36.21
C PHE A 439 -13.85 12.90 36.75
N LEU A 440 -12.84 12.82 35.88
CA LEU A 440 -11.43 12.92 36.26
C LEU A 440 -11.06 14.29 36.86
N GLU A 441 -11.59 15.37 36.28
CA GLU A 441 -11.44 16.74 36.82
C GLU A 441 -12.03 16.84 38.24
N GLY A 442 -13.23 16.27 38.45
CA GLY A 442 -13.85 16.19 39.79
C GLY A 442 -13.03 15.38 40.80
N LYS A 443 -12.25 14.40 40.32
CA LYS A 443 -11.31 13.61 41.14
C LYS A 443 -9.93 14.26 41.29
N LYS A 444 -9.69 15.41 40.65
CA LYS A 444 -8.38 16.11 40.60
C LYS A 444 -7.22 15.25 40.05
N THR A 445 -7.53 14.22 39.26
CA THR A 445 -6.51 13.36 38.63
C THR A 445 -6.03 13.89 37.28
N LEU A 446 -6.72 14.88 36.73
CA LEU A 446 -6.41 15.48 35.44
C LEU A 446 -6.23 16.99 35.59
N SER A 447 -5.11 17.51 35.09
CA SER A 447 -4.77 18.95 35.14
C SER A 447 -4.81 19.57 33.73
N ARG A 448 -5.12 20.88 33.68
CA ARG A 448 -5.13 21.68 32.45
C ARG A 448 -4.17 22.84 32.58
N ASN A 449 -3.58 23.25 31.45
CA ASN A 449 -2.80 24.48 31.36
C ASN A 449 -3.70 25.72 31.25
N GLU A 450 -3.10 26.91 31.26
CA GLU A 450 -3.78 28.22 31.17
C GLU A 450 -4.66 28.35 29.92
N ASN A 451 -4.32 27.63 28.84
CA ASN A 451 -5.07 27.60 27.60
C ASN A 451 -6.21 26.56 27.59
N GLY A 452 -6.47 25.90 28.73
CA GLY A 452 -7.51 24.87 28.87
C GLY A 452 -7.15 23.52 28.24
N ASN A 453 -5.90 23.26 27.84
CA ASN A 453 -5.46 21.98 27.30
C ASN A 453 -5.00 21.03 28.41
N ILE A 454 -5.27 19.73 28.25
CA ILE A 454 -4.82 18.68 29.18
C ILE A 454 -3.29 18.61 29.18
N ILE A 455 -2.69 18.55 30.36
CA ILE A 455 -1.23 18.43 30.52
C ILE A 455 -0.87 16.94 30.51
N TYR A 456 -0.12 16.51 29.49
CA TYR A 456 0.45 15.16 29.38
C TYR A 456 1.94 15.22 29.74
N LYS A 457 2.38 14.39 30.69
CA LYS A 457 3.78 14.31 31.12
C LYS A 457 4.66 13.71 30.04
N SER A 458 4.15 12.75 29.26
CA SER A 458 4.92 12.13 28.18
C SER A 458 5.40 13.12 27.12
N LEU A 459 4.77 14.30 26.97
CA LEU A 459 5.23 15.34 26.04
C LEU A 459 6.61 15.91 26.37
N ILE A 460 7.15 15.68 27.57
CA ILE A 460 8.53 16.03 27.91
C ILE A 460 9.52 15.29 26.98
N ASN A 461 9.16 14.10 26.50
CA ASN A 461 10.03 13.30 25.63
C ASN A 461 10.07 13.75 24.18
N LYS A 462 9.38 14.85 23.85
CA LYS A 462 9.36 15.41 22.49
C LYS A 462 10.76 15.70 21.94
N ASP A 463 11.73 15.97 22.81
CA ASP A 463 13.11 16.32 22.46
C ASP A 463 13.92 15.07 22.03
N PHE A 464 13.42 13.87 22.34
CA PHE A 464 14.00 12.60 21.89
C PHE A 464 13.38 12.08 20.58
N LEU A 465 12.38 12.79 20.05
CA LEU A 465 11.74 12.48 18.78
C LEU A 465 12.43 13.19 17.62
N ILE A 466 12.25 12.69 16.40
CA ILE A 466 12.85 13.30 15.20
C ILE A 466 12.03 14.54 14.82
N GLU A 467 12.55 15.73 15.16
CA GLU A 467 11.83 17.01 15.04
C GLU A 467 11.26 17.26 13.63
N ASP A 468 12.00 16.90 12.58
CA ASP A 468 11.60 17.07 11.18
C ASP A 468 10.29 16.36 10.79
N TYR A 469 9.84 15.36 11.58
CA TYR A 469 8.56 14.69 11.35
C TYR A 469 7.36 15.44 11.93
N TYR A 470 7.59 16.46 12.76
CA TYR A 470 6.53 17.23 13.41
C TYR A 470 6.56 18.68 12.91
N TYR A 471 5.38 19.21 12.56
CA TYR A 471 5.28 20.62 12.18
C TYR A 471 5.57 21.54 13.37
N LYS A 472 6.11 22.73 13.08
CA LYS A 472 6.28 23.85 14.02
C LYS A 472 5.02 24.07 14.86
N ASP A 473 5.17 24.36 16.16
CA ASP A 473 4.07 24.44 17.14
C ASP A 473 2.93 25.43 16.78
N LYS A 474 3.18 26.35 15.84
CA LYS A 474 2.21 27.30 15.31
C LYS A 474 2.48 27.57 13.82
N LEU A 475 1.48 27.34 12.97
CA LEU A 475 1.51 27.74 11.56
C LEU A 475 0.95 29.16 11.39
N GLU A 476 1.49 29.88 10.41
CA GLU A 476 0.89 31.14 9.97
C GLU A 476 -0.48 30.91 9.33
N LYS A 477 -1.33 31.94 9.37
CA LYS A 477 -2.75 31.84 8.96
C LYS A 477 -2.92 31.41 7.50
N VAL A 478 -2.01 31.84 6.63
CA VAL A 478 -2.00 31.52 5.19
C VAL A 478 -1.60 30.06 4.96
N GLU A 479 -0.57 29.58 5.64
CA GLU A 479 -0.12 28.18 5.57
C GLU A 479 -1.11 27.23 6.25
N TYR A 480 -1.81 27.66 7.30
CA TYR A 480 -2.84 26.86 7.92
C TYR A 480 -4.05 26.64 6.99
N GLN A 481 -4.36 27.59 6.11
CA GLN A 481 -5.44 27.42 5.12
C GLN A 481 -5.12 26.32 4.09
N SER A 482 -3.86 26.18 3.69
CA SER A 482 -3.42 25.15 2.74
C SER A 482 -3.05 23.82 3.41
N CYS A 483 -2.39 23.86 4.56
CA CYS A 483 -1.78 22.70 5.22
C CYS A 483 -2.39 22.33 6.59
N GLY A 484 -3.41 23.04 7.07
CA GLY A 484 -3.95 22.89 8.44
C GLY A 484 -4.44 21.49 8.80
N LYS A 485 -4.94 20.72 7.82
CA LYS A 485 -5.37 19.32 8.05
C LYS A 485 -4.19 18.38 8.32
N LEU A 486 -3.09 18.54 7.59
CA LEU A 486 -1.87 17.76 7.77
C LEU A 486 -1.18 18.17 9.07
N TYR A 487 -1.08 19.48 9.32
CA TYR A 487 -0.58 20.05 10.57
C TYR A 487 -1.29 19.50 11.81
N ASN A 488 -2.63 19.56 11.85
CA ASN A 488 -3.39 19.04 12.98
C ASN A 488 -3.20 17.53 13.16
N LYS A 489 -3.04 16.78 12.07
CA LYS A 489 -2.78 15.33 12.12
C LYS A 489 -1.40 15.01 12.70
N LEU A 490 -0.37 15.73 12.30
CA LEU A 490 1.00 15.50 12.79
C LEU A 490 1.16 16.00 14.24
N LYS A 491 0.48 17.08 14.61
CA LYS A 491 0.41 17.55 15.99
C LYS A 491 -0.18 16.51 16.95
N THR A 492 -1.21 15.78 16.54
CA THR A 492 -1.78 14.69 17.35
C THR A 492 -0.86 13.46 17.46
N VAL A 493 -0.04 13.20 16.43
CA VAL A 493 0.88 12.06 16.40
C VAL A 493 2.07 12.27 17.33
N ARG A 494 2.51 13.51 17.58
CA ARG A 494 3.63 13.83 18.48
C ARG A 494 3.46 13.27 19.90
N LEU A 495 2.25 13.36 20.47
CA LEU A 495 1.95 12.80 21.80
C LEU A 495 2.02 11.27 21.78
N GLU A 496 1.47 10.65 20.75
CA GLU A 496 1.45 9.20 20.58
C GLU A 496 2.86 8.64 20.44
N ASP A 497 3.70 9.29 19.64
CA ASP A 497 5.11 8.91 19.48
C ASP A 497 5.91 9.13 20.76
N SER A 498 5.60 10.17 21.53
CA SER A 498 6.22 10.39 22.85
C SER A 498 5.86 9.27 23.83
N LEU A 499 4.61 8.78 23.79
CA LEU A 499 4.16 7.63 24.58
C LEU A 499 4.80 6.32 24.10
N LEU A 500 4.96 6.14 22.78
CA LEU A 500 5.65 4.97 22.22
C LEU A 500 7.13 4.95 22.58
N TYR A 501 7.78 6.12 22.62
CA TYR A 501 9.14 6.25 23.11
C TYR A 501 9.25 5.78 24.57
N GLU A 502 8.37 6.24 25.45
CA GLU A 502 8.35 5.80 26.85
C GLU A 502 8.08 4.30 27.01
N LEU A 503 7.16 3.75 26.23
CA LEU A 503 6.96 2.30 26.15
C LEU A 503 8.24 1.56 25.76
N ALA A 504 8.97 2.05 24.76
CA ALA A 504 10.23 1.46 24.35
C ALA A 504 11.27 1.54 25.47
N ILE A 505 11.40 2.69 26.14
CA ILE A 505 12.30 2.85 27.30
C ILE A 505 11.91 1.88 28.41
N TYR A 506 10.62 1.73 28.72
CA TYR A 506 10.16 0.78 29.73
C TYR A 506 10.65 -0.65 29.45
N TYR A 507 10.51 -1.14 28.22
CA TYR A 507 10.99 -2.49 27.87
C TYR A 507 12.51 -2.59 27.86
N LEU A 508 13.22 -1.53 27.43
CA LEU A 508 14.68 -1.51 27.39
C LEU A 508 15.30 -1.42 28.79
N GLU A 509 14.62 -0.79 29.75
CA GLU A 509 15.07 -0.69 31.15
C GLU A 509 14.95 -2.00 31.93
N ILE A 510 14.24 -3.00 31.42
CA ILE A 510 14.24 -4.35 31.98
C ILE A 510 15.66 -4.98 31.87
N ASP A 511 16.48 -4.53 30.91
CA ASP A 511 17.89 -4.88 30.77
C ASP A 511 18.83 -3.71 31.15
N ASN A 512 19.36 -3.74 32.37
CA ASN A 512 20.25 -2.72 32.92
C ASN A 512 21.54 -2.49 32.10
N THR A 513 21.93 -3.41 31.21
CA THR A 513 23.15 -3.28 30.40
C THR A 513 22.98 -2.33 29.21
N ILE A 514 21.74 -2.04 28.81
CA ILE A 514 21.38 -1.29 27.60
C ILE A 514 21.13 0.20 27.89
N ILE A 515 20.67 0.54 29.10
CA ILE A 515 20.25 1.90 29.52
C ILE A 515 21.32 2.97 29.25
N LYS A 516 22.60 2.67 29.49
CA LYS A 516 23.70 3.62 29.25
C LYS A 516 24.02 3.87 27.77
N LYS A 517 23.58 3.01 26.85
CA LYS A 517 23.85 3.10 25.40
C LYS A 517 22.70 3.73 24.61
N VAL A 518 21.48 3.79 25.17
CA VAL A 518 20.26 4.24 24.46
C VAL A 518 20.07 5.76 24.47
N LYS A 519 20.69 6.49 25.42
CA LYS A 519 20.74 7.97 25.42
C LYS A 519 21.70 8.54 24.37
N THR A 520 21.81 7.90 23.21
CA THR A 520 22.66 8.32 22.09
C THR A 520 21.72 8.80 20.99
N ASN A 521 22.06 9.89 20.31
CA ASN A 521 21.20 10.46 19.27
C ASN A 521 20.89 9.39 18.19
N ILE A 522 19.64 9.28 17.73
CA ILE A 522 19.25 8.29 16.71
C ILE A 522 20.11 8.44 15.44
N VAL A 523 20.50 9.67 15.07
CA VAL A 523 21.40 9.91 13.94
C VAL A 523 22.78 9.32 14.18
N GLU A 524 23.31 9.44 15.40
CA GLU A 524 24.59 8.82 15.80
C GLU A 524 24.50 7.29 15.80
N LEU A 525 23.38 6.73 16.24
CA LEU A 525 23.12 5.30 16.17
C LEU A 525 23.03 4.79 14.72
N LEU A 526 22.28 5.48 13.86
CA LEU A 526 22.09 5.12 12.45
C LEU A 526 23.38 5.23 11.62
N THR A 527 24.27 6.15 11.99
CA THR A 527 25.56 6.37 11.33
C THR A 527 26.71 5.63 11.99
N LYS A 528 26.46 4.94 13.12
CA LYS A 528 27.48 4.20 13.85
C LYS A 528 28.13 3.16 12.95
N PRO A 529 29.47 3.14 12.84
CA PRO A 529 30.18 2.14 12.06
C PRO A 529 30.09 0.78 12.77
N ILE A 530 29.68 -0.23 12.01
CA ILE A 530 29.77 -1.64 12.38
C ILE A 530 30.88 -2.25 11.53
N VAL A 531 31.78 -2.98 12.19
CA VAL A 531 32.90 -3.66 11.53
C VAL A 531 32.54 -5.13 11.36
N PHE A 532 32.72 -5.64 10.15
CA PHE A 532 32.55 -7.04 9.82
C PHE A 532 33.84 -7.62 9.27
N ASN A 533 34.23 -8.77 9.77
CA ASN A 533 35.45 -9.45 9.34
C ASN A 533 35.13 -10.34 8.14
N ILE A 534 35.77 -10.07 7.00
CA ILE A 534 35.63 -10.91 5.81
C ILE A 534 36.72 -11.97 5.85
N ASN A 535 36.29 -13.23 5.96
CA ASN A 535 37.19 -14.39 5.92
C ASN A 535 37.05 -15.18 4.62
N ASP A 536 38.11 -15.89 4.25
CA ASP A 536 38.12 -16.86 3.16
C ASP A 536 37.41 -18.16 3.55
N VAL A 537 37.39 -19.12 2.62
CA VAL A 537 36.76 -20.44 2.79
C VAL A 537 37.47 -21.30 3.85
N GLN A 538 38.73 -21.00 4.14
CA GLN A 538 39.56 -21.64 5.17
C GLN A 538 39.47 -20.90 6.52
N ASN A 539 38.63 -19.86 6.58
CA ASN A 539 38.42 -18.97 7.72
C ASN A 539 39.62 -18.06 8.06
N ASN A 540 40.52 -17.82 7.11
CA ASN A 540 41.56 -16.81 7.23
C ASN A 540 41.00 -15.42 6.96
N HIS A 541 41.43 -14.43 7.72
CA HIS A 541 41.03 -13.04 7.53
C HIS A 541 41.57 -12.47 6.22
N ILE A 542 40.71 -11.76 5.48
CA ILE A 542 41.07 -11.08 4.22
C ILE A 542 41.08 -9.55 4.41
N TYR A 543 39.99 -8.98 4.94
CA TYR A 543 39.84 -7.55 5.19
C TYR A 543 38.64 -7.26 6.11
N ASP A 544 38.60 -6.04 6.65
CA ASP A 544 37.49 -5.54 7.45
C ASP A 544 36.55 -4.67 6.59
N LEU A 545 35.24 -4.88 6.75
CA LEU A 545 34.22 -4.11 6.08
C LEU A 545 33.44 -3.24 7.07
N ILE A 546 33.50 -1.93 6.88
CA ILE A 546 32.83 -0.94 7.71
C ILE A 546 31.50 -0.53 7.08
N ILE A 547 30.41 -0.71 7.82
CA ILE A 547 29.05 -0.45 7.35
C ILE A 547 28.30 0.41 8.38
N PRO A 548 27.60 1.48 7.97
CA PRO A 548 26.75 2.22 8.88
C PRO A 548 25.54 1.37 9.31
N PHE A 549 25.10 1.51 10.56
CA PHE A 549 24.00 0.72 11.12
C PHE A 549 22.72 0.75 10.26
N ASN A 550 22.40 1.88 9.66
CA ASN A 550 21.23 2.02 8.77
C ASN A 550 21.30 1.18 7.47
N LYS A 551 22.43 0.54 7.17
CA LYS A 551 22.64 -0.36 6.01
C LYS A 551 22.87 -1.82 6.42
N ILE A 552 22.70 -2.15 7.71
CA ILE A 552 22.98 -3.50 8.22
C ILE A 552 22.18 -4.59 7.49
N ASP A 553 20.90 -4.36 7.21
CA ASP A 553 20.02 -5.34 6.53
C ASP A 553 20.54 -5.67 5.12
N SER A 554 20.94 -4.66 4.35
CA SER A 554 21.50 -4.85 3.00
C SER A 554 22.76 -5.69 3.01
N TYR A 555 23.51 -5.68 4.12
CA TYR A 555 24.72 -6.46 4.25
C TYR A 555 24.47 -7.87 4.79
N VAL A 556 23.52 -8.04 5.72
CA VAL A 556 23.08 -9.38 6.16
C VAL A 556 22.62 -10.20 4.96
N GLU A 557 21.89 -9.60 4.02
CA GLU A 557 21.53 -10.23 2.74
C GLU A 557 22.76 -10.61 1.90
N LEU A 558 23.78 -9.75 1.88
CA LEU A 558 25.00 -9.93 1.09
C LEU A 558 25.88 -11.07 1.66
N ILE A 559 26.02 -11.16 2.99
CA ILE A 559 26.66 -12.32 3.66
C ILE A 559 25.88 -13.59 3.37
N LYS A 560 24.55 -13.57 3.55
CA LYS A 560 23.73 -14.75 3.33
C LYS A 560 23.87 -15.27 1.90
N HIS A 561 23.91 -14.37 0.93
CA HIS A 561 24.18 -14.73 -0.46
C HIS A 561 25.58 -15.31 -0.67
N LYS A 562 26.62 -14.78 0.02
CA LYS A 562 27.96 -15.41 0.03
C LYS A 562 27.87 -16.85 0.57
N GLU A 563 27.22 -17.05 1.71
CA GLU A 563 27.10 -18.37 2.34
C GLU A 563 26.35 -19.35 1.43
N GLU A 564 25.23 -18.92 0.84
CA GLU A 564 24.46 -19.71 -0.13
C GLU A 564 25.30 -20.08 -1.37
N GLN A 565 26.11 -19.15 -1.89
CA GLN A 565 27.03 -19.44 -3.00
C GLN A 565 28.12 -20.44 -2.61
N GLU A 566 28.67 -20.34 -1.40
CA GLU A 566 29.75 -21.19 -0.92
C GLU A 566 29.29 -22.59 -0.49
N GLN A 567 27.98 -22.80 -0.31
CA GLN A 567 27.37 -24.13 -0.11
C GLN A 567 27.40 -24.98 -1.40
N ASP A 568 27.33 -24.38 -2.59
CA ASP A 568 27.49 -25.13 -3.85
C ASP A 568 28.98 -25.39 -4.11
N LYS A 569 29.35 -26.68 -4.18
CA LYS A 569 30.74 -27.12 -4.46
C LYS A 569 31.33 -26.51 -5.73
N ARG A 570 30.50 -26.12 -6.72
CA ARG A 570 30.94 -25.50 -7.99
C ARG A 570 31.39 -24.05 -7.82
N TYR A 571 30.89 -23.35 -6.80
CA TYR A 571 31.10 -21.92 -6.59
C TYR A 571 31.83 -21.61 -5.27
N LYS A 572 32.33 -22.65 -4.59
CA LYS A 572 33.09 -22.54 -3.35
C LYS A 572 34.31 -21.64 -3.54
N GLY A 573 34.40 -20.56 -2.76
CA GLY A 573 35.47 -19.55 -2.84
C GLY A 573 35.35 -18.56 -3.98
N SER A 574 34.23 -18.55 -4.71
CA SER A 574 33.98 -17.60 -5.81
C SER A 574 33.06 -16.43 -5.43
N SER A 575 32.76 -16.25 -4.14
CA SER A 575 31.87 -15.18 -3.70
C SER A 575 32.44 -13.81 -4.06
N PHE A 576 31.55 -12.90 -4.46
CA PHE A 576 31.94 -11.55 -4.90
C PHE A 576 32.75 -10.82 -3.82
N ILE A 577 32.32 -10.89 -2.56
CA ILE A 577 32.98 -10.24 -1.42
C ILE A 577 34.42 -10.72 -1.23
N CYS A 578 34.68 -12.02 -1.35
CA CYS A 578 36.03 -12.58 -1.20
C CYS A 578 36.91 -12.22 -2.40
N ASN A 579 36.35 -12.28 -3.63
CA ASN A 579 37.09 -11.97 -4.85
C ASN A 579 37.41 -10.48 -5.03
N LEU A 580 36.76 -9.58 -4.30
CA LEU A 580 37.10 -8.15 -4.30
C LEU A 580 38.55 -7.91 -3.89
N HIS A 581 39.06 -8.66 -2.93
CA HIS A 581 40.47 -8.57 -2.50
C HIS A 581 41.41 -8.81 -3.69
N SER A 582 41.23 -9.92 -4.41
CA SER A 582 42.04 -10.25 -5.59
C SER A 582 41.89 -9.22 -6.71
N TYR A 583 40.70 -8.64 -6.88
CA TYR A 583 40.46 -7.57 -7.85
C TYR A 583 41.24 -6.30 -7.52
N ILE A 584 41.21 -5.89 -6.24
CA ILE A 584 41.93 -4.70 -5.77
C ILE A 584 43.45 -4.90 -5.88
N GLU A 585 43.96 -6.07 -5.49
CA GLU A 585 45.41 -6.34 -5.46
C GLU A 585 46.03 -6.68 -6.79
N ASN A 586 45.28 -7.24 -7.75
CA ASN A 586 45.87 -7.72 -9.00
C ASN A 586 45.39 -6.95 -10.22
N VAL A 587 44.18 -6.36 -10.17
CA VAL A 587 43.60 -5.68 -11.33
C VAL A 587 43.67 -4.16 -11.16
N LEU A 588 43.24 -3.61 -10.02
CA LEU A 588 43.21 -2.16 -9.83
C LEU A 588 44.60 -1.53 -9.71
N VAL A 589 45.63 -2.28 -9.33
CA VAL A 589 47.03 -1.83 -9.29
C VAL A 589 47.51 -1.32 -10.65
N ASN A 590 47.02 -1.94 -11.71
CA ASN A 590 47.41 -1.61 -13.07
C ASN A 590 46.54 -0.49 -13.68
N GLU A 591 45.56 0.05 -12.94
CA GLU A 591 44.61 1.09 -13.37
C GLU A 591 44.71 2.39 -12.54
N ILE A 592 45.76 2.52 -11.71
CA ILE A 592 45.94 3.60 -10.72
C ILE A 592 45.91 5.00 -11.33
N ASP A 593 46.33 5.16 -12.59
CA ASP A 593 46.54 6.48 -13.21
C ASP A 593 45.28 7.10 -13.84
N GLU A 594 44.20 6.34 -14.02
CA GLU A 594 43.03 6.79 -14.81
C GLU A 594 41.81 7.19 -13.98
N ASN A 595 41.68 6.71 -12.74
CA ASN A 595 40.52 6.99 -11.88
C ASN A 595 40.91 7.37 -10.44
N LYS A 596 40.84 8.68 -10.13
CA LYS A 596 41.21 9.25 -8.82
C LYS A 596 40.45 8.63 -7.64
N GLU A 597 39.17 8.29 -7.82
CA GLU A 597 38.35 7.71 -6.75
C GLU A 597 38.76 6.27 -6.44
N ILE A 598 39.01 5.46 -7.47
CA ILE A 598 39.44 4.07 -7.33
C ILE A 598 40.88 3.99 -6.78
N ASN A 599 41.74 4.91 -7.18
CA ASN A 599 43.10 5.04 -6.65
C ASN A 599 43.10 5.35 -5.14
N LEU A 600 42.20 6.21 -4.67
CA LEU A 600 42.05 6.49 -3.25
C LEU A 600 41.61 5.25 -2.46
N ILE A 601 40.65 4.48 -3.01
CA ILE A 601 40.19 3.23 -2.41
C ILE A 601 41.33 2.21 -2.32
N TYR A 602 42.09 2.04 -3.41
CA TYR A 602 43.25 1.14 -3.44
C TYR A 602 44.31 1.51 -2.39
N LYS A 603 44.69 2.79 -2.31
CA LYS A 603 45.68 3.27 -1.33
C LYS A 603 45.24 3.05 0.10
N ASN A 604 43.97 3.33 0.41
CA ASN A 604 43.42 3.10 1.74
C ASN A 604 43.34 1.61 2.07
N TYR A 605 42.95 0.78 1.11
CA TYR A 605 42.84 -0.66 1.28
C TYR A 605 44.19 -1.33 1.54
N ILE A 606 45.26 -0.94 0.85
CA ILE A 606 46.60 -1.48 1.12
C ILE A 606 47.06 -1.15 2.53
N ARG A 607 46.80 0.09 2.97
CA ARG A 607 47.29 0.57 4.27
C ARG A 607 46.59 -0.12 5.43
N ASP A 608 45.26 -0.18 5.38
CA ASP A 608 44.46 -0.53 6.55
C ASP A 608 43.73 -1.88 6.40
N LYS A 609 43.74 -2.49 5.20
CA LYS A 609 42.93 -3.68 4.87
C LYS A 609 41.47 -3.51 5.26
N VAL A 610 40.94 -2.30 5.00
CA VAL A 610 39.57 -1.90 5.31
C VAL A 610 38.88 -1.41 4.05
N LEU A 611 37.62 -1.81 3.87
CA LEU A 611 36.70 -1.23 2.89
C LEU A 611 35.48 -0.66 3.61
N SER A 612 34.95 0.47 3.12
CA SER A 612 33.64 0.94 3.52
C SER A 612 32.55 0.44 2.55
N PHE A 613 31.28 0.48 2.99
CA PHE A 613 30.13 0.18 2.12
C PHE A 613 30.12 1.03 0.83
N ASP A 614 30.50 2.31 0.93
CA ASP A 614 30.57 3.19 -0.25
C ASP A 614 31.71 2.82 -1.19
N ASP A 615 32.82 2.30 -0.68
CA ASP A 615 33.93 1.81 -1.49
C ASP A 615 33.51 0.60 -2.32
N ILE A 616 32.73 -0.34 -1.73
CA ILE A 616 32.16 -1.47 -2.47
C ILE A 616 31.27 -0.99 -3.62
N ASN A 617 30.39 -0.01 -3.37
CA ASN A 617 29.52 0.53 -4.42
C ASN A 617 30.32 1.18 -5.55
N LYS A 618 31.38 1.92 -5.22
CA LYS A 618 32.28 2.53 -6.22
C LYS A 618 33.02 1.48 -7.03
N ILE A 619 33.55 0.43 -6.39
CA ILE A 619 34.20 -0.68 -7.08
C ILE A 619 33.21 -1.40 -8.00
N ASN A 620 31.99 -1.66 -7.53
CA ASN A 620 30.95 -2.30 -8.33
C ASN A 620 30.57 -1.46 -9.56
N ASN A 621 30.39 -0.14 -9.39
CA ASN A 621 30.14 0.76 -10.51
C ASN A 621 31.28 0.78 -11.53
N HIS A 622 32.53 0.71 -11.06
CA HIS A 622 33.71 0.61 -11.92
C HIS A 622 33.72 -0.71 -12.72
N LEU A 623 33.46 -1.84 -12.04
CA LEU A 623 33.32 -3.15 -12.69
C LEU A 623 32.21 -3.15 -13.76
N ILE A 624 31.01 -2.68 -13.42
CA ILE A 624 29.87 -2.58 -14.35
C ILE A 624 30.26 -1.76 -15.59
N ARG A 625 30.89 -0.59 -15.39
CA ARG A 625 31.32 0.27 -16.50
C ARG A 625 32.31 -0.45 -17.42
N ASN A 626 33.31 -1.13 -16.86
CA ASN A 626 34.33 -1.85 -17.62
C ASN A 626 33.74 -3.08 -18.34
N SER A 627 32.84 -3.82 -17.69
CA SER A 627 32.11 -4.92 -18.31
C SER A 627 31.24 -4.45 -19.48
N ILE A 628 30.56 -3.30 -19.36
CA ILE A 628 29.76 -2.73 -20.46
C ILE A 628 30.66 -2.40 -21.66
N MET A 629 31.85 -1.84 -21.42
CA MET A 629 32.82 -1.57 -22.49
C MET A 629 33.22 -2.87 -23.20
N PHE A 630 33.52 -3.93 -22.43
CA PHE A 630 33.83 -5.24 -22.99
C PHE A 630 32.70 -5.80 -23.84
N THR A 631 31.48 -5.82 -23.30
CA THR A 631 30.30 -6.34 -23.99
C THR A 631 30.00 -5.58 -25.28
N LYS A 632 30.24 -4.26 -25.33
CA LYS A 632 30.05 -3.47 -26.56
C LYS A 632 30.98 -3.95 -27.69
N VAL A 633 32.23 -4.26 -27.38
CA VAL A 633 33.20 -4.76 -28.36
C VAL A 633 32.90 -6.21 -28.74
N ASP A 634 32.60 -7.07 -27.77
CA ASP A 634 32.24 -8.47 -28.00
C ASP A 634 31.05 -8.59 -28.96
N LEU A 635 29.98 -7.84 -28.74
CA LEU A 635 28.80 -7.84 -29.63
C LEU A 635 29.12 -7.36 -31.05
N ALA A 636 30.01 -6.38 -31.20
CA ALA A 636 30.44 -5.92 -32.53
C ALA A 636 31.27 -6.99 -33.26
N LEU A 637 32.10 -7.74 -32.53
CA LEU A 637 32.85 -8.87 -33.07
C LEU A 637 31.94 -10.05 -33.43
N GLU A 638 30.94 -10.37 -32.60
CA GLU A 638 29.92 -11.36 -32.91
C GLU A 638 29.21 -11.01 -34.22
N GLU A 639 28.74 -9.77 -34.37
CA GLU A 639 28.10 -9.31 -35.61
C GLU A 639 29.03 -9.44 -36.82
N TYR A 640 30.31 -9.08 -36.66
CA TYR A 640 31.31 -9.21 -37.72
C TYR A 640 31.54 -10.66 -38.15
N PHE A 641 31.77 -11.58 -37.22
CA PHE A 641 32.06 -12.98 -37.56
C PHE A 641 30.81 -13.73 -38.06
N ILE A 642 29.62 -13.41 -37.57
CA ILE A 642 28.37 -13.94 -38.13
C ILE A 642 28.24 -13.57 -39.62
N LEU A 643 28.55 -12.32 -39.98
CA LEU A 643 28.51 -11.84 -41.36
C LEU A 643 29.63 -12.43 -42.21
N LYS A 644 30.86 -12.48 -41.68
CA LYS A 644 32.05 -12.99 -42.38
C LYS A 644 31.93 -14.48 -42.70
N ASP A 645 31.48 -15.26 -41.72
CA ASP A 645 31.41 -16.73 -41.82
C ASP A 645 30.05 -17.22 -42.34
N PHE A 646 29.16 -16.28 -42.75
CA PHE A 646 27.81 -16.56 -43.25
C PHE A 646 27.01 -17.51 -42.35
N ILE A 647 27.08 -17.29 -41.04
CA ILE A 647 26.47 -18.18 -40.05
C ILE A 647 24.94 -18.06 -40.14
N SER A 648 24.27 -19.20 -40.35
CA SER A 648 22.82 -19.28 -40.45
C SER A 648 22.20 -19.88 -39.19
N ILE A 649 21.03 -19.36 -38.82
CA ILE A 649 20.24 -19.88 -37.70
C ILE A 649 19.77 -21.30 -38.01
N LYS A 650 20.18 -22.28 -37.18
CA LYS A 650 19.59 -23.62 -37.15
C LYS A 650 18.38 -23.68 -36.20
N LYS A 651 17.66 -24.82 -36.19
CA LYS A 651 16.32 -25.15 -35.60
C LYS A 651 15.78 -24.36 -34.38
N ASN A 652 16.60 -23.67 -33.59
CA ASN A 652 16.23 -23.01 -32.33
C ASN A 652 16.21 -21.48 -32.37
N ASN A 653 16.20 -20.85 -33.56
CA ASN A 653 16.05 -19.41 -33.72
C ASN A 653 17.11 -18.54 -33.01
N ARG A 654 18.30 -19.10 -32.73
CA ARG A 654 19.41 -18.43 -32.05
C ARG A 654 20.76 -18.93 -32.60
N ILE A 655 21.75 -18.04 -32.60
CA ILE A 655 23.18 -18.38 -32.77
C ILE A 655 23.79 -18.32 -31.36
N THR A 656 24.51 -19.36 -30.99
CA THR A 656 25.24 -19.46 -29.72
C THR A 656 26.70 -19.04 -29.91
N PHE A 657 27.36 -18.59 -28.84
CA PHE A 657 28.75 -18.13 -28.91
C PHE A 657 29.69 -19.19 -29.51
N ASN A 658 29.50 -20.46 -29.13
CA ASN A 658 30.29 -21.58 -29.63
C ASN A 658 30.02 -21.93 -31.11
N GLU A 659 28.92 -21.44 -31.70
CA GLU A 659 28.68 -21.54 -33.15
C GLU A 659 29.48 -20.49 -33.94
N ILE A 660 30.01 -19.44 -33.29
CA ILE A 660 30.88 -18.41 -33.89
C ILE A 660 32.35 -18.82 -33.68
N VAL A 661 32.74 -19.91 -34.33
CA VAL A 661 34.01 -20.63 -34.08
C VAL A 661 35.24 -19.73 -34.16
N ASN A 662 35.31 -18.83 -35.13
CA ASN A 662 36.47 -17.94 -35.30
C ASN A 662 36.63 -16.95 -34.15
N LEU A 663 35.51 -16.43 -33.60
CA LEU A 663 35.52 -15.54 -32.44
C LEU A 663 35.92 -16.29 -31.17
N ALA A 664 35.24 -17.42 -30.90
CA ALA A 664 35.41 -18.22 -29.69
C ALA A 664 36.81 -18.82 -29.57
N ASN A 665 37.42 -19.24 -30.68
CA ASN A 665 38.74 -19.89 -30.65
C ASN A 665 39.92 -18.91 -30.71
N SER A 666 39.76 -17.74 -31.35
CA SER A 666 40.91 -16.88 -31.67
C SER A 666 40.96 -15.55 -30.92
N TYR A 667 39.84 -15.09 -30.37
CA TYR A 667 39.74 -13.72 -29.84
C TYR A 667 39.20 -13.66 -28.41
N ILE A 668 38.12 -14.37 -28.09
CA ILE A 668 37.42 -14.22 -26.80
C ILE A 668 37.16 -15.58 -26.16
N ASP A 669 37.56 -15.73 -24.89
CA ASP A 669 37.24 -16.89 -24.07
C ASP A 669 35.80 -16.81 -23.51
N GLU A 670 35.05 -17.92 -23.59
CA GLU A 670 33.65 -17.99 -23.17
C GLU A 670 33.47 -17.63 -21.68
N LYS A 671 34.41 -17.98 -20.80
CA LYS A 671 34.32 -17.68 -19.37
C LYS A 671 34.51 -16.19 -19.12
N ILE A 672 35.46 -15.55 -19.79
CA ILE A 672 35.68 -14.09 -19.70
C ILE A 672 34.45 -13.34 -20.20
N ARG A 673 33.90 -13.77 -21.34
CA ARG A 673 32.66 -13.23 -21.90
C ARG A 673 31.52 -13.34 -20.88
N ASN A 674 31.23 -14.54 -20.39
CA ASN A 674 30.13 -14.74 -19.45
C ASN A 674 30.33 -13.93 -18.15
N LYS A 675 31.56 -13.83 -17.64
CA LYS A 675 31.87 -12.92 -16.52
C LYS A 675 31.47 -11.48 -16.85
N ALA A 676 31.84 -10.95 -18.02
CA ALA A 676 31.50 -9.57 -18.40
C ALA A 676 29.99 -9.34 -18.52
N PHE A 677 29.25 -10.25 -19.16
CA PHE A 677 27.79 -10.14 -19.31
C PHE A 677 27.03 -10.21 -17.97
N HIS A 678 27.66 -10.75 -16.92
CA HIS A 678 27.11 -10.84 -15.57
C HIS A 678 27.77 -9.87 -14.58
N PHE A 679 28.56 -8.90 -15.06
CA PHE A 679 29.29 -7.92 -14.23
C PHE A 679 30.21 -8.58 -13.17
N GLY A 680 30.74 -9.75 -13.50
CA GLY A 680 31.62 -10.51 -12.63
C GLY A 680 33.04 -9.94 -12.56
N ILE A 681 33.77 -10.33 -11.53
CA ILE A 681 35.16 -9.92 -11.32
C ILE A 681 36.08 -10.66 -12.32
N PRO A 682 36.80 -9.94 -13.20
CA PRO A 682 37.75 -10.55 -14.11
C PRO A 682 39.09 -10.81 -13.43
N ASN A 683 39.87 -11.76 -13.97
CA ASN A 683 41.20 -12.07 -13.45
C ASN A 683 42.25 -11.03 -13.92
N GLU A 684 42.00 -10.44 -15.09
CA GLU A 684 42.77 -9.34 -15.69
C GLU A 684 41.82 -8.19 -16.02
N SER A 685 42.33 -6.97 -16.12
CA SER A 685 41.48 -5.83 -16.51
C SER A 685 40.81 -6.08 -17.86
N TYR A 686 39.49 -5.80 -17.94
CA TYR A 686 38.77 -5.83 -19.21
C TYR A 686 39.41 -4.92 -20.25
N LYS A 687 40.03 -3.81 -19.85
CA LYS A 687 40.73 -2.90 -20.76
C LYS A 687 41.96 -3.59 -21.39
N VAL A 688 42.77 -4.27 -20.59
CA VAL A 688 43.94 -5.04 -21.06
C VAL A 688 43.51 -6.13 -22.03
N ILE A 689 42.45 -6.87 -21.70
CA ILE A 689 41.89 -7.91 -22.56
C ILE A 689 41.43 -7.30 -23.91
N LEU A 690 40.73 -6.16 -23.87
CA LEU A 690 40.27 -5.45 -25.07
C LEU A 690 41.43 -4.95 -25.94
N THR A 691 42.50 -4.42 -25.35
CA THR A 691 43.71 -4.02 -26.09
C THR A 691 44.35 -5.22 -26.79
N GLY A 692 44.42 -6.38 -26.14
CA GLY A 692 44.88 -7.61 -26.76
C GLY A 692 44.00 -8.07 -27.93
N ILE A 693 42.68 -7.93 -27.81
CA ILE A 693 41.72 -8.22 -28.88
C ILE A 693 41.89 -7.24 -30.05
N GLU A 694 42.03 -5.94 -29.78
CA GLU A 694 42.27 -4.89 -30.79
C GLU A 694 43.49 -5.21 -31.64
N MET A 695 44.64 -5.47 -31.01
CA MET A 695 45.88 -5.80 -31.71
C MET A 695 45.72 -7.02 -32.62
N LYS A 696 45.13 -8.10 -32.09
CA LYS A 696 44.88 -9.33 -32.85
C LYS A 696 43.95 -9.08 -34.03
N PHE A 697 42.87 -8.33 -33.82
CA PHE A 697 41.87 -8.04 -34.85
C PHE A 697 42.45 -7.19 -35.98
N ILE A 698 43.18 -6.12 -35.64
CA ILE A 698 43.83 -5.27 -36.65
C ILE A 698 44.83 -6.08 -37.48
N GLN A 699 45.64 -6.92 -36.84
CA GLN A 699 46.66 -7.71 -37.53
C GLN A 699 46.08 -8.78 -38.45
N LYS A 700 45.01 -9.48 -38.02
CA LYS A 700 44.44 -10.60 -38.78
C LYS A 700 43.37 -10.19 -39.79
N GLU A 701 42.60 -9.14 -39.50
CA GLU A 701 41.40 -8.81 -40.29
C GLU A 701 41.54 -7.53 -41.11
N ILE A 702 42.37 -6.57 -40.68
CA ILE A 702 42.47 -5.24 -41.32
C ILE A 702 43.75 -5.10 -42.15
N LYS A 703 44.92 -5.38 -41.55
CA LYS A 703 46.23 -5.25 -42.22
C LYS A 703 46.35 -6.03 -43.55
N PRO A 704 45.81 -7.26 -43.70
CA PRO A 704 45.91 -7.99 -44.96
C PRO A 704 45.25 -7.30 -46.16
N ILE A 705 44.27 -6.42 -45.93
CA ILE A 705 43.47 -5.79 -46.98
C ILE A 705 44.07 -4.44 -47.44
N LYS A 706 45.03 -3.86 -46.68
CA LYS A 706 45.77 -2.63 -47.02
C LYS A 706 44.89 -1.42 -47.38
N TYR A 707 43.96 -1.05 -46.50
CA TYR A 707 43.15 0.17 -46.67
C TYR A 707 44.00 1.45 -46.61
N SER A 708 43.67 2.45 -47.42
CA SER A 708 44.36 3.75 -47.44
C SER A 708 43.83 4.76 -46.42
N GLU A 709 42.56 4.67 -46.04
CA GLU A 709 41.92 5.58 -45.07
C GLU A 709 40.84 4.86 -44.25
N TYR A 710 40.53 5.39 -43.06
CA TYR A 710 39.48 4.85 -42.18
C TYR A 710 38.11 4.74 -42.86
N ASN A 711 37.78 5.68 -43.74
CA ASN A 711 36.50 5.69 -44.44
C ASN A 711 36.37 4.58 -45.49
N ASN A 712 37.49 3.98 -45.90
CA ASN A 712 37.52 2.90 -46.89
C ASN A 712 37.29 1.51 -46.27
N LEU A 713 37.19 1.42 -44.93
CA LEU A 713 36.82 0.19 -44.24
C LEU A 713 35.41 -0.25 -44.62
N SER A 714 35.22 -1.56 -44.82
CA SER A 714 33.88 -2.13 -45.04
C SER A 714 32.96 -1.84 -43.83
N LYS A 715 31.65 -1.74 -44.05
CA LYS A 715 30.69 -1.45 -42.96
C LYS A 715 30.85 -2.37 -41.74
N PRO A 716 31.04 -3.70 -41.88
CA PRO A 716 31.27 -4.59 -40.73
C PRO A 716 32.58 -4.29 -39.99
N LEU A 717 33.70 -4.11 -40.71
CA LEU A 717 35.00 -3.78 -40.10
C LEU A 717 34.97 -2.42 -39.39
N LYS A 718 34.32 -1.44 -40.00
CA LYS A 718 34.13 -0.11 -39.44
C LYS A 718 33.29 -0.15 -38.16
N SER A 719 32.33 -1.08 -38.05
CA SER A 719 31.52 -1.28 -36.83
C SER A 719 32.39 -1.71 -35.65
N VAL A 720 33.26 -2.71 -35.86
CA VAL A 720 34.20 -3.19 -34.82
C VAL A 720 35.22 -2.10 -34.46
N CYS A 721 35.81 -1.44 -35.45
CA CYS A 721 36.76 -0.35 -35.20
C CYS A 721 36.13 0.82 -34.45
N ASN A 722 34.86 1.15 -34.74
CA ASN A 722 34.12 2.15 -34.01
C ASN A 722 33.88 1.73 -32.56
N ALA A 723 33.56 0.46 -32.31
CA ALA A 723 33.37 -0.04 -30.95
C ALA A 723 34.67 0.02 -30.14
N LEU A 724 35.81 -0.36 -30.74
CA LEU A 724 37.14 -0.29 -30.13
C LEU A 724 37.58 1.17 -29.86
N LEU A 725 37.43 2.05 -30.85
CA LEU A 725 37.72 3.49 -30.70
C LEU A 725 36.88 4.14 -29.59
N ASP A 726 35.58 3.88 -29.55
CA ASP A 726 34.67 4.46 -28.56
C ASP A 726 34.95 3.96 -27.12
N THR A 727 35.61 2.80 -26.97
CA THR A 727 35.79 2.14 -25.67
C THR A 727 37.22 2.30 -25.14
N ILE A 728 38.23 1.95 -25.93
CA ILE A 728 39.65 1.97 -25.54
C ILE A 728 40.24 3.37 -25.70
N HIS A 729 39.99 4.01 -26.84
CA HIS A 729 40.65 5.25 -27.28
C HIS A 729 39.72 6.48 -27.19
N ASN A 730 38.94 6.56 -26.11
CA ASN A 730 38.01 7.69 -25.89
C ASN A 730 38.76 9.04 -25.75
N ASP A 731 40.03 9.00 -25.36
CA ASP A 731 40.95 10.14 -25.30
C ASP A 731 41.22 10.78 -26.68
N TYR A 732 40.97 10.06 -27.79
CA TYR A 732 41.10 10.64 -29.14
C TYR A 732 39.98 11.63 -29.50
N PHE A 733 38.91 11.68 -28.71
CA PHE A 733 37.79 12.61 -28.88
C PHE A 733 38.02 13.92 -28.11
N ASP A 734 38.23 15.03 -28.84
CA ASP A 734 38.32 16.35 -28.21
C ASP A 734 36.94 16.90 -27.87
N ARG A 735 36.67 17.07 -26.56
CA ARG A 735 35.37 17.54 -26.04
C ARG A 735 35.04 18.99 -26.41
N LYS A 736 36.01 19.77 -26.91
CA LYS A 736 35.81 21.18 -27.32
C LYS A 736 35.31 21.35 -28.76
N GLU A 737 35.23 20.25 -29.53
CA GLU A 737 34.82 20.31 -30.94
C GLU A 737 33.36 19.85 -31.16
N ASP A 738 32.78 20.33 -32.26
CA ASP A 738 31.46 19.92 -32.74
C ASP A 738 31.41 18.41 -33.08
N ASP A 739 30.29 17.76 -32.81
CA ASP A 739 30.15 16.29 -32.72
C ASP A 739 30.62 15.55 -33.99
N LYS A 740 30.33 16.13 -35.17
CA LYS A 740 30.71 15.55 -36.46
C LYS A 740 32.22 15.64 -36.73
N ASN A 741 32.80 16.82 -36.50
CA ASN A 741 34.24 17.06 -36.68
C ASN A 741 35.07 16.28 -35.65
N ARG A 742 34.56 16.17 -34.42
CA ARG A 742 35.16 15.38 -33.33
C ARG A 742 35.34 13.91 -33.74
N ARG A 743 34.30 13.31 -34.33
CA ARG A 743 34.34 11.91 -34.77
C ARG A 743 35.31 11.69 -35.93
N GLU A 744 35.32 12.58 -36.92
CA GLU A 744 36.21 12.45 -38.07
C GLU A 744 37.70 12.56 -37.69
N LYS A 745 38.05 13.48 -36.78
CA LYS A 745 39.43 13.59 -36.27
C LYS A 745 39.83 12.39 -35.42
N ALA A 746 38.95 11.91 -34.54
CA ALA A 746 39.22 10.70 -33.75
C ALA A 746 39.44 9.48 -34.65
N ASN A 747 38.62 9.30 -35.69
CA ASN A 747 38.80 8.24 -36.68
C ASN A 747 40.15 8.32 -37.40
N LYS A 748 40.59 9.53 -37.79
CA LYS A 748 41.91 9.75 -38.42
C LYS A 748 43.06 9.41 -37.48
N LYS A 749 43.01 9.89 -36.23
CA LYS A 749 44.00 9.57 -35.19
C LYS A 749 44.09 8.07 -34.95
N TYR A 750 42.95 7.41 -34.79
CA TYR A 750 42.88 5.96 -34.59
C TYR A 750 43.45 5.18 -35.78
N PHE A 751 43.13 5.61 -37.00
CA PHE A 751 43.66 4.97 -38.20
C PHE A 751 45.18 5.11 -38.32
N GLN A 752 45.73 6.29 -38.02
CA GLN A 752 47.17 6.55 -38.08
C GLN A 752 47.93 5.83 -36.97
N ASN A 753 47.47 5.95 -35.73
CA ASN A 753 48.20 5.50 -34.55
C ASN A 753 48.03 4.01 -34.27
N VAL A 754 46.85 3.44 -34.58
CA VAL A 754 46.51 2.06 -34.18
C VAL A 754 46.41 1.12 -35.38
N ILE A 755 45.72 1.52 -36.46
CA ILE A 755 45.50 0.64 -37.62
C ILE A 755 46.74 0.54 -38.52
N LEU A 756 47.30 1.67 -38.94
CA LEU A 756 48.50 1.68 -39.78
C LEU A 756 49.75 1.28 -38.99
N GLY A 757 49.83 1.71 -37.73
CA GLY A 757 50.96 1.46 -36.84
C GLY A 757 52.26 2.03 -37.41
N LYS A 758 52.57 3.28 -37.05
CA LYS A 758 53.97 3.73 -37.02
C LYS A 758 54.57 3.38 -35.67
#